data_AF-A0A661IT20-F1
#
_entry.id   AF-A0A661IT20-F1
#
_cell.length_a   1.000
_cell.length_b   1.000
_cell.length_c   1.000
_cell.angle_alpha   90.00
_cell.angle_beta   90.00
_cell.angle_gamma   90.00
#
_symmetry.space_group_name_H-M   'P 1'
#
loop_
_entity.id
_entity.type
_entity.pdbx_description
1 polymer ?
#
loop_
_entity_poly.entity_id
_entity_poly.type
_entity_poly.pdbx_seq_one_letter_code
_entity_poly.pdbx_strand_id
1 'polypeptide(L)'
;MENENIDVSQEEPKMLFHKKQEELVDILCSRTGSDDRNFFRIMVAYKFSELASNMRAKVTYAGTTGIPVNMYALDLAPSGYSKNASMNVLDKEIFGSFKEKFTLETYDKVKELRLALLADEISMATGVEVGEAYKNVSKDYKSLPTFLYQFGASTIEGVKALRTKLSMAGIGATNNILDEIGHNIIENKETFKLYFDTYDLGLSKSKLIKVDSNQDLRGAVPCNLFAFGTQSRLLDGGLIEKTFFEFLEDGFGRRFMFGYVDKAKKKKLTGAEKYAMINNPMVEMQIKALDKHFECLADDAYYDSDFVINQAVSEKIMDYQAACEERAEHLKDHEMILKAVIEHSYWRVVKLAGAYAFIDDAPEITEELVDNAIMICEESIDSFRTMLKREKPYEKLAKYIGDVDKKITQVDLVEDLTFYRGSESQKRDLMNLAIAYGYSNNIVIKKTIKDGIEFLEGDRLKEVDNESIQVSFSKDITTGYETKDGKFEDLAKLVTTSGYHYCSHKFTDGHRKGENAVKGFNLLILDIDSGLPIDVCKTLLKDYKYLIATTKRHTEANNRYRIIMPMSHKLELTPDEHKRFMKNVFEFMPFDCDEQAADIARKWQCHSGEHWFNEGKNIDVLPFIPDTTKQVRQKELSNRYTGVENLQRWFLMTFDEADGRNNMVLKYALALFDDGMSSENIRHSVQSLNAQLEQPLSDIEIENTVMKTVIRKEFEKEQE
;
A
#
# COMPACT_ATOMS: atom_id res chain seq x y z
N MET A 1 -8.00 -6.28 -42.47
CA MET A 1 -7.07 -5.16 -42.73
C MET A 1 -6.06 -5.23 -41.62
N GLU A 2 -4.96 -5.92 -41.92
CA GLU A 2 -3.82 -6.12 -41.04
C GLU A 2 -3.07 -4.79 -40.91
N ASN A 3 -2.85 -4.33 -39.69
CA ASN A 3 -1.88 -3.28 -39.42
C ASN A 3 -0.52 -3.96 -39.24
N GLU A 4 0.33 -3.82 -40.25
CA GLU A 4 1.73 -4.23 -40.23
C GLU A 4 2.47 -3.46 -39.14
N ASN A 5 3.09 -4.22 -38.24
CA ASN A 5 4.11 -3.74 -37.31
C ASN A 5 5.32 -3.25 -38.11
N ILE A 6 5.57 -1.95 -38.07
CA ILE A 6 6.86 -1.40 -38.44
C ILE A 6 7.76 -1.51 -37.21
N ASP A 7 8.59 -2.56 -37.19
CA ASP A 7 9.71 -2.71 -36.27
C ASP A 7 10.81 -1.72 -36.69
N VAL A 8 10.86 -0.56 -36.03
CA VAL A 8 12.00 0.36 -36.06
C VAL A 8 12.72 0.28 -34.73
N SER A 9 13.34 -0.86 -34.44
CA SER A 9 14.37 -0.95 -33.40
C SER A 9 15.66 -0.29 -33.91
N GLN A 10 15.70 1.05 -33.91
CA GLN A 10 16.95 1.73 -33.63
C GLN A 10 17.26 1.45 -32.16
N GLU A 11 18.30 0.68 -31.88
CA GLU A 11 18.82 0.50 -30.52
C GLU A 11 19.19 1.89 -29.98
N GLU A 12 18.32 2.48 -29.16
CA GLU A 12 18.67 3.65 -28.36
C GLU A 12 19.89 3.28 -27.51
N PRO A 13 20.94 4.13 -27.47
CA PRO A 13 22.10 3.87 -26.63
C PRO A 13 21.64 3.71 -25.19
N LYS A 14 21.87 2.53 -24.62
CA LYS A 14 21.50 2.22 -23.24
C LYS A 14 22.20 3.22 -22.31
N MET A 15 21.44 4.12 -21.70
CA MET A 15 21.96 5.04 -20.67
C MET A 15 22.67 4.23 -19.58
N LEU A 16 23.91 4.63 -19.27
CA LEU A 16 24.75 4.00 -18.25
C LEU A 16 24.74 4.85 -16.98
N PHE A 17 25.19 4.26 -15.87
CA PHE A 17 25.44 5.00 -14.64
C PHE A 17 26.83 5.63 -14.68
N HIS A 18 27.01 6.73 -13.94
CA HIS A 18 28.28 7.42 -13.84
C HIS A 18 29.40 6.50 -13.34
N LYS A 19 30.52 6.43 -14.07
CA LYS A 19 31.58 5.46 -13.82
C LYS A 19 32.16 5.53 -12.40
N LYS A 20 32.60 6.72 -11.94
CA LYS A 20 33.16 6.85 -10.58
C LYS A 20 32.13 6.60 -9.48
N GLN A 21 30.85 6.84 -9.78
CA GLN A 21 29.78 6.54 -8.83
C GLN A 21 29.64 5.03 -8.67
N GLU A 22 29.62 4.27 -9.78
CA GLU A 22 29.54 2.82 -9.73
C GLU A 22 30.78 2.18 -9.08
N GLU A 23 31.97 2.73 -9.28
CA GLU A 23 33.19 2.29 -8.58
C GLU A 23 33.04 2.43 -7.05
N LEU A 24 32.48 3.55 -6.56
CA LEU A 24 32.19 3.73 -5.14
C LEU A 24 31.09 2.80 -4.63
N VAL A 25 30.03 2.60 -5.43
CA VAL A 25 28.95 1.66 -5.09
C VAL A 25 29.49 0.23 -4.98
N ASP A 26 30.40 -0.19 -5.87
CA ASP A 26 31.05 -1.49 -5.81
C ASP A 26 31.87 -1.67 -4.53
N ILE A 27 32.62 -0.64 -4.12
CA ILE A 27 33.35 -0.62 -2.85
C ILE A 27 32.38 -0.78 -1.67
N LEU A 28 31.27 -0.04 -1.66
CA LEU A 28 30.27 -0.09 -0.59
C LEU A 28 29.56 -1.44 -0.53
N CYS A 29 29.15 -2.01 -1.66
CA CYS A 29 28.60 -3.35 -1.76
C CYS A 29 29.60 -4.39 -1.21
N SER A 30 30.88 -4.28 -1.57
CA SER A 30 31.93 -5.17 -1.09
C SER A 30 32.14 -5.08 0.43
N ARG A 31 32.25 -3.85 0.98
CA ARG A 31 32.47 -3.63 2.42
C ARG A 31 31.26 -4.02 3.28
N THR A 32 30.05 -3.87 2.77
CA THR A 32 28.81 -4.13 3.54
C THR A 32 28.23 -5.54 3.32
N GLY A 33 28.59 -6.20 2.21
CA GLY A 33 27.99 -7.47 1.79
C GLY A 33 26.53 -7.34 1.33
N SER A 34 26.11 -6.14 0.94
CA SER A 34 24.77 -5.87 0.39
C SER A 34 24.80 -5.81 -1.13
N ASP A 35 23.80 -6.44 -1.76
CA ASP A 35 23.66 -6.46 -3.23
C ASP A 35 22.74 -5.33 -3.75
N ASP A 36 22.10 -4.56 -2.86
CA ASP A 36 21.19 -3.49 -3.27
C ASP A 36 21.96 -2.16 -3.44
N ARG A 37 22.09 -1.79 -4.71
CA ARG A 37 22.92 -0.70 -5.23
C ARG A 37 22.21 0.64 -5.19
N ASN A 38 20.88 0.67 -5.30
CA ASN A 38 20.10 1.91 -5.40
C ASN A 38 20.37 2.83 -4.21
N PHE A 39 20.27 2.26 -3.01
CA PHE A 39 20.58 2.96 -1.76
C PHE A 39 21.98 3.59 -1.77
N PHE A 40 22.99 2.84 -2.21
CA PHE A 40 24.36 3.38 -2.26
C PHE A 40 24.55 4.42 -3.36
N ARG A 41 23.85 4.30 -4.50
CA ARG A 41 23.89 5.28 -5.58
C ARG A 41 23.40 6.64 -5.11
N ILE A 42 22.24 6.69 -4.44
CA ILE A 42 21.68 7.94 -3.91
C ILE A 42 22.60 8.54 -2.84
N MET A 43 23.13 7.72 -1.93
CA MET A 43 24.12 8.14 -0.94
C MET A 43 25.38 8.75 -1.58
N VAL A 44 25.95 8.11 -2.61
CA VAL A 44 27.13 8.60 -3.33
C VAL A 44 26.81 9.88 -4.11
N ALA A 45 25.65 9.95 -4.77
CA ALA A 45 25.21 11.15 -5.50
C ALA A 45 25.08 12.37 -4.57
N TYR A 46 24.54 12.15 -3.35
CA TYR A 46 24.51 13.17 -2.31
C TYR A 46 25.93 13.63 -1.95
N LYS A 47 26.86 12.71 -1.74
CA LYS A 47 28.25 13.06 -1.39
C LYS A 47 28.95 13.82 -2.51
N PHE A 48 28.74 13.47 -3.77
CA PHE A 48 29.26 14.25 -4.89
C PHE A 48 28.73 15.69 -4.90
N SER A 49 27.43 15.86 -4.65
CA SER A 49 26.83 17.19 -4.50
C SER A 49 27.37 17.94 -3.28
N GLU A 50 27.62 17.27 -2.16
CA GLU A 50 28.25 17.86 -0.96
C GLU A 50 29.62 18.44 -1.27
N LEU A 51 30.50 17.68 -1.94
CA LEU A 51 31.84 18.15 -2.35
C LEU A 51 31.75 19.38 -3.26
N ALA A 52 30.98 19.28 -4.34
CA ALA A 52 30.81 20.35 -5.33
C ALA A 52 30.21 21.62 -4.71
N SER A 53 29.19 21.45 -3.86
CA SER A 53 28.52 22.57 -3.19
C SER A 53 29.42 23.30 -2.19
N ASN A 54 30.30 22.58 -1.47
CA ASN A 54 31.27 23.19 -0.56
C ASN A 54 32.29 24.06 -1.34
N MET A 55 32.62 23.65 -2.56
CA MET A 55 33.45 24.41 -3.48
C MET A 55 32.68 25.49 -4.26
N ARG A 56 31.38 25.67 -3.99
CA ARG A 56 30.49 26.64 -4.67
C ARG A 56 30.34 26.42 -6.17
N ALA A 57 30.40 25.16 -6.61
CA ALA A 57 30.05 24.80 -7.97
C ALA A 57 28.62 25.26 -8.33
N LYS A 58 28.48 25.83 -9.52
CA LYS A 58 27.23 26.37 -10.07
C LYS A 58 26.99 25.80 -11.47
N VAL A 59 25.74 25.86 -11.89
CA VAL A 59 25.32 25.53 -13.24
C VAL A 59 24.62 26.75 -13.84
N THR A 60 24.85 26.96 -15.13
CA THR A 60 24.09 27.90 -15.95
C THR A 60 23.25 27.11 -16.96
N TYR A 61 21.94 27.20 -16.82
CA TYR A 61 20.97 26.44 -17.62
C TYR A 61 19.82 27.33 -18.10
N ALA A 62 19.50 27.27 -19.40
CA ALA A 62 18.36 27.97 -20.01
C ALA A 62 18.25 29.47 -19.63
N GLY A 63 19.39 30.19 -19.59
CA GLY A 63 19.45 31.61 -19.22
C GLY A 63 19.39 31.91 -17.71
N THR A 64 19.17 30.90 -16.88
CA THR A 64 19.29 31.01 -15.42
C THR A 64 20.73 30.75 -15.01
N THR A 65 21.40 31.75 -14.45
CA THR A 65 22.80 31.67 -14.00
C THR A 65 22.89 31.41 -12.51
N GLY A 66 23.99 30.78 -12.06
CA GLY A 66 24.30 30.65 -10.65
C GLY A 66 23.41 29.65 -9.89
N ILE A 67 22.88 28.64 -10.59
CA ILE A 67 22.13 27.56 -9.97
C ILE A 67 23.12 26.75 -9.12
N PRO A 68 22.99 26.70 -7.79
CA PRO A 68 23.93 25.96 -6.97
C PRO A 68 23.81 24.46 -7.25
N VAL A 69 24.94 23.78 -7.33
CA VAL A 69 24.99 22.32 -7.26
C VAL A 69 24.69 21.92 -5.81
N ASN A 70 23.58 21.24 -5.60
CA ASN A 70 23.17 20.72 -4.29
C ASN A 70 22.14 19.58 -4.45
N MET A 71 21.99 18.77 -3.41
CA MET A 71 21.06 17.64 -3.40
C MET A 71 20.32 17.49 -2.08
N TYR A 72 19.01 17.24 -2.19
CA TYR A 72 18.19 16.69 -1.13
C TYR A 72 17.94 15.22 -1.44
N ALA A 73 18.24 14.33 -0.50
CA ALA A 73 18.08 12.90 -0.67
C ALA A 73 17.46 12.24 0.58
N LEU A 74 16.60 11.25 0.34
CA LEU A 74 15.93 10.44 1.36
C LEU A 74 16.19 8.95 1.10
N ASP A 75 16.84 8.30 2.06
CA ASP A 75 17.25 6.90 1.94
C ASP A 75 16.65 6.03 3.05
N LEU A 76 15.73 5.14 2.67
CA LEU A 76 15.02 4.25 3.59
C LEU A 76 15.38 2.79 3.35
N ALA A 77 16.03 2.18 4.34
CA ALA A 77 16.32 0.75 4.34
C ALA A 77 16.01 0.10 5.71
N PRO A 78 15.86 -1.24 5.77
CA PRO A 78 15.59 -1.94 7.03
C PRO A 78 16.71 -1.74 8.06
N SER A 79 16.42 -2.05 9.33
CA SER A 79 17.46 -2.03 10.37
C SER A 79 18.56 -3.05 10.06
N GLY A 80 19.81 -2.71 10.41
CA GLY A 80 20.97 -3.58 10.15
C GLY A 80 21.46 -3.57 8.70
N TYR A 81 21.01 -2.65 7.85
CA TYR A 81 21.49 -2.46 6.47
C TYR A 81 22.87 -1.77 6.38
N SER A 82 23.58 -1.57 7.50
CA SER A 82 24.93 -0.96 7.52
C SER A 82 25.00 0.47 6.98
N LYS A 83 23.93 1.26 7.15
CA LYS A 83 23.84 2.66 6.68
C LYS A 83 24.98 3.54 7.22
N ASN A 84 25.15 3.55 8.54
CA ASN A 84 26.20 4.32 9.21
C ASN A 84 27.61 3.79 8.90
N ALA A 85 27.77 2.48 8.68
CA ALA A 85 29.06 1.93 8.25
C ALA A 85 29.43 2.41 6.84
N SER A 86 28.46 2.43 5.92
CA SER A 86 28.66 2.93 4.54
C SER A 86 29.03 4.41 4.53
N MET A 87 28.31 5.22 5.31
CA MET A 87 28.63 6.64 5.46
C MET A 87 30.03 6.86 6.04
N ASN A 88 30.45 6.05 7.02
CA ASN A 88 31.80 6.14 7.59
C ASN A 88 32.89 5.81 6.57
N VAL A 89 32.68 4.82 5.70
CA VAL A 89 33.64 4.49 4.63
C VAL A 89 33.80 5.69 3.70
N LEU A 90 32.69 6.28 3.24
CA LEU A 90 32.73 7.47 2.40
C LEU A 90 33.43 8.64 3.11
N ASP A 91 33.00 9.00 4.32
CA ASP A 91 33.49 10.18 5.04
C ASP A 91 34.96 10.10 5.48
N LYS A 92 35.45 8.91 5.82
CA LYS A 92 36.77 8.74 6.43
C LYS A 92 37.81 8.15 5.49
N GLU A 93 37.42 7.19 4.65
CA GLU A 93 38.38 6.46 3.80
C GLU A 93 38.48 7.05 2.40
N ILE A 94 37.41 7.69 1.90
CA ILE A 94 37.32 8.12 0.48
C ILE A 94 37.28 9.65 0.34
N PHE A 95 36.58 10.36 1.21
CA PHE A 95 36.47 11.83 1.16
C PHE A 95 37.21 12.51 2.32
N GLY A 96 37.94 11.73 3.12
CA GLY A 96 38.65 12.22 4.30
C GLY A 96 39.68 13.28 3.95
N SER A 97 40.53 13.00 2.96
CA SER A 97 41.60 13.91 2.55
C SER A 97 41.05 15.17 1.88
N PHE A 98 39.97 15.08 1.08
CA PHE A 98 39.26 16.27 0.58
C PHE A 98 38.79 17.15 1.74
N LYS A 99 38.10 16.57 2.72
CA LYS A 99 37.52 17.32 3.83
C LYS A 99 38.61 18.00 4.67
N GLU A 100 39.71 17.30 4.93
CA GLU A 100 40.86 17.83 5.66
C GLU A 100 41.48 19.02 4.92
N LYS A 101 41.88 18.84 3.65
CA LYS A 101 42.45 19.90 2.81
C LYS A 101 41.49 21.09 2.68
N PHE A 102 40.22 20.83 2.39
CA PHE A 102 39.20 21.87 2.30
C PHE A 102 39.11 22.68 3.59
N THR A 103 39.00 22.03 4.75
CA THR A 103 38.75 22.70 6.02
C THR A 103 39.98 23.44 6.54
N LEU A 104 41.17 22.87 6.38
CA LEU A 104 42.41 23.41 6.95
C LEU A 104 43.13 24.40 6.03
N GLU A 105 42.93 24.31 4.71
CA GLU A 105 43.67 25.13 3.74
C GLU A 105 42.72 26.00 2.92
N THR A 106 41.89 25.38 2.09
CA THR A 106 41.12 26.07 1.04
C THR A 106 40.05 27.00 1.60
N TYR A 107 39.31 26.54 2.62
CA TYR A 107 38.29 27.33 3.28
C TYR A 107 38.88 28.61 3.86
N ASP A 108 39.99 28.51 4.60
CA ASP A 108 40.61 29.66 5.23
C ASP A 108 41.20 30.62 4.21
N LYS A 109 41.87 30.11 3.16
CA LYS A 109 42.43 30.92 2.07
C LYS A 109 41.35 31.74 1.35
N VAL A 110 40.26 31.10 0.93
CA VAL A 110 39.17 31.76 0.21
C VAL A 110 38.40 32.71 1.14
N LYS A 111 38.15 32.31 2.38
CA LYS A 111 37.48 33.15 3.38
C LYS A 111 38.24 34.46 3.62
N GLU A 112 39.56 34.45 3.85
CA GLU A 112 40.32 35.68 4.07
C GLU A 112 40.22 36.63 2.86
N LEU A 113 40.33 36.10 1.64
CA LEU A 113 40.16 36.88 0.40
C LEU A 113 38.75 37.50 0.31
N ARG A 114 37.70 36.71 0.59
CA ARG A 114 36.31 37.17 0.51
C ARG A 114 35.96 38.20 1.58
N LEU A 115 36.49 38.08 2.80
CA LEU A 115 36.30 39.08 3.84
C LEU A 115 36.98 40.41 3.47
N ALA A 116 38.14 40.37 2.80
CA ALA A 116 38.79 41.57 2.29
C ALA A 116 37.96 42.26 1.20
N LEU A 117 37.49 41.51 0.20
CA LEU A 117 36.60 42.03 -0.85
C LEU A 117 35.31 42.63 -0.26
N LEU A 118 34.73 41.98 0.74
CA LEU A 118 33.52 42.47 1.41
C LEU A 118 33.78 43.79 2.14
N ALA A 119 34.95 43.95 2.75
CA ALA A 119 35.36 45.18 3.41
C ALA A 119 35.55 46.33 2.39
N ASP A 120 36.14 46.05 1.23
CA ASP A 120 36.28 47.02 0.14
C ASP A 120 34.90 47.48 -0.38
N GLU A 121 33.98 46.55 -0.62
CA GLU A 121 32.60 46.87 -1.04
C GLU A 121 31.89 47.78 -0.01
N ILE A 122 32.03 47.48 1.29
CA ILE A 122 31.44 48.28 2.37
C ILE A 122 32.10 49.66 2.45
N SER A 123 33.43 49.73 2.34
CA SER A 123 34.18 50.98 2.33
C SER A 123 33.71 51.89 1.18
N MET A 124 33.59 51.34 -0.03
CA MET A 124 33.09 52.06 -1.20
C MET A 124 31.65 52.56 -1.01
N ALA A 125 30.78 51.75 -0.40
CA ALA A 125 29.38 52.10 -0.21
C ALA A 125 29.13 53.12 0.92
N THR A 126 29.96 53.11 1.98
CA THR A 126 29.71 53.86 3.23
C THR A 126 30.71 54.98 3.49
N GLY A 127 31.84 55.01 2.79
CA GLY A 127 32.92 55.99 3.00
C GLY A 127 33.80 55.71 4.24
N VAL A 128 33.59 54.59 4.93
CA VAL A 128 34.45 54.13 6.05
C VAL A 128 35.81 53.69 5.50
N GLU A 129 36.89 53.92 6.26
CA GLU A 129 38.24 53.48 5.89
C GLU A 129 38.30 51.94 5.76
N VAL A 130 38.95 51.43 4.70
CA VAL A 130 39.03 49.97 4.42
C VAL A 130 39.54 49.17 5.62
N GLY A 131 40.56 49.66 6.33
CA GLY A 131 41.11 48.99 7.51
C GLY A 131 40.10 48.88 8.67
N GLU A 132 39.23 49.88 8.83
CA GLU A 132 38.14 49.86 9.83
C GLU A 132 36.99 48.96 9.36
N ALA A 133 36.60 49.04 8.08
CA ALA A 133 35.61 48.15 7.48
C ALA A 133 36.01 46.67 7.64
N TYR A 134 37.28 46.33 7.40
CA TYR A 134 37.79 44.97 7.57
C TYR A 134 37.74 44.48 9.01
N LYS A 135 38.06 45.34 9.99
CA LYS A 135 37.95 45.01 11.42
C LYS A 135 36.51 44.71 11.81
N ASN A 136 35.55 45.48 11.31
CA ASN A 136 34.13 45.27 11.57
C ASN A 136 33.63 43.97 10.96
N VAL A 137 33.88 43.74 9.66
CA VAL A 137 33.54 42.50 8.96
C VAL A 137 34.16 41.27 9.64
N SER A 138 35.43 41.37 10.05
CA SER A 138 36.12 40.28 10.75
C SER A 138 35.52 39.99 12.13
N LYS A 139 35.13 41.03 12.87
CA LYS A 139 34.48 40.90 14.18
C LYS A 139 33.11 40.22 14.02
N ASP A 140 32.35 40.66 13.03
CA ASP A 140 31.04 40.13 12.69
C ASP A 140 31.14 38.64 12.30
N TYR A 141 32.07 38.28 11.42
CA TYR A 141 32.34 36.89 11.05
C TYR A 141 32.70 36.00 12.24
N LYS A 142 33.52 36.52 13.18
CA LYS A 142 33.93 35.80 14.40
C LYS A 142 32.79 35.66 15.43
N SER A 143 31.77 36.51 15.37
CA SER A 143 30.58 36.41 16.24
C SER A 143 29.61 35.30 15.82
N LEU A 144 29.69 34.86 14.56
CA LEU A 144 28.87 33.78 14.00
C LEU A 144 29.41 32.39 14.39
N PRO A 145 28.54 31.35 14.42
CA PRO A 145 28.92 30.00 14.86
C PRO A 145 30.12 29.43 14.10
N THR A 146 30.86 28.50 14.69
CA THR A 146 31.98 27.85 13.99
C THR A 146 31.49 27.14 12.72
N PHE A 147 32.31 27.16 11.66
CA PHE A 147 32.02 26.40 10.45
C PHE A 147 31.94 24.91 10.79
N LEU A 148 30.87 24.26 10.33
CA LEU A 148 30.68 22.82 10.43
C LEU A 148 30.58 22.26 9.02
N TYR A 149 31.50 21.38 8.67
CA TYR A 149 31.48 20.70 7.36
C TYR A 149 30.18 19.91 7.16
N GLN A 150 29.71 19.23 8.21
CA GLN A 150 28.44 18.52 8.24
C GLN A 150 27.84 18.55 9.66
N PHE A 151 26.51 18.54 9.77
CA PHE A 151 25.82 18.56 11.06
C PHE A 151 24.50 17.78 11.03
N GLY A 152 24.08 17.29 12.20
CA GLY A 152 22.80 16.58 12.41
C GLY A 152 21.66 17.51 12.82
N ALA A 153 20.89 17.15 13.86
CA ALA A 153 19.80 17.99 14.35
C ALA A 153 20.27 19.43 14.66
N SER A 154 19.44 20.42 14.31
CA SER A 154 19.80 21.85 14.42
C SER A 154 18.58 22.75 14.61
N THR A 155 18.79 23.93 15.21
CA THR A 155 17.76 24.98 15.29
C THR A 155 17.77 25.86 14.05
N ILE A 156 16.61 26.43 13.69
CA ILE A 156 16.49 27.30 12.51
C ILE A 156 17.38 28.54 12.63
N GLU A 157 17.55 29.11 13.82
CA GLU A 157 18.45 30.24 14.09
C GLU A 157 19.91 29.87 13.88
N GLY A 158 20.32 28.68 14.32
CA GLY A 158 21.68 28.18 14.14
C GLY A 158 22.02 28.01 12.66
N VAL A 159 21.12 27.42 11.88
CA VAL A 159 21.30 27.25 10.43
C VAL A 159 21.34 28.60 9.72
N LYS A 160 20.49 29.57 10.08
CA LYS A 160 20.54 30.92 9.50
C LYS A 160 21.86 31.63 9.79
N ALA A 161 22.34 31.58 11.04
CA ALA A 161 23.61 32.18 11.41
C ALA A 161 24.80 31.52 10.69
N LEU A 162 24.78 30.19 10.52
CA LEU A 162 25.78 29.48 9.73
C LEU A 162 25.73 29.91 8.25
N ARG A 163 24.54 30.04 7.66
CA ARG A 163 24.38 30.54 6.29
C ARG A 163 24.92 31.96 6.13
N THR A 164 24.68 32.86 7.07
CA THR A 164 25.29 34.21 7.05
C THR A 164 26.81 34.11 7.04
N LYS A 165 27.39 33.23 7.87
CA LYS A 165 28.85 33.03 7.93
C LYS A 165 29.42 32.53 6.60
N LEU A 166 28.76 31.53 6.00
CA LEU A 166 29.16 30.96 4.70
C LEU A 166 28.98 31.96 3.56
N SER A 167 27.97 32.82 3.63
CA SER A 167 27.78 33.94 2.70
C SER A 167 28.94 34.95 2.80
N MET A 168 29.37 35.30 4.01
CA MET A 168 30.54 36.18 4.22
C MET A 168 31.85 35.52 3.77
N ALA A 169 32.04 34.24 4.08
CA ALA A 169 33.22 33.48 3.65
C ALA A 169 33.27 33.26 2.13
N GLY A 170 32.12 33.31 1.45
CA GLY A 170 31.98 33.05 0.02
C GLY A 170 32.28 31.61 -0.41
N ILE A 171 32.54 30.69 0.52
CA ILE A 171 32.83 29.27 0.29
C ILE A 171 32.07 28.40 1.30
N GLY A 172 31.92 27.11 1.02
CA GLY A 172 31.22 26.13 1.88
C GLY A 172 29.70 26.12 1.71
N ALA A 173 29.06 25.02 2.12
CA ALA A 173 27.62 24.81 2.04
C ALA A 173 27.04 24.39 3.40
N THR A 174 25.71 24.45 3.55
CA THR A 174 25.04 23.83 4.69
C THR A 174 24.72 22.38 4.40
N ASN A 175 25.45 21.45 5.03
CA ASN A 175 25.31 20.01 4.80
C ASN A 175 24.65 19.33 5.99
N ASN A 176 23.36 19.08 5.88
CA ASN A 176 22.59 18.47 6.96
C ASN A 176 22.38 16.98 6.74
N ILE A 177 22.88 16.17 7.67
CA ILE A 177 22.78 14.72 7.63
C ILE A 177 21.95 14.25 8.82
N LEU A 178 20.71 13.83 8.56
CA LEU A 178 19.75 13.36 9.56
C LEU A 178 19.66 11.83 9.53
N ASP A 179 20.31 11.19 10.49
CA ASP A 179 20.11 9.77 10.78
C ASP A 179 18.75 9.55 11.45
N GLU A 180 18.19 8.35 11.32
CA GLU A 180 16.90 7.93 11.85
C GLU A 180 15.79 8.97 11.65
N ILE A 181 15.57 9.39 10.39
CA ILE A 181 14.61 10.44 10.03
C ILE A 181 13.21 10.27 10.66
N GLY A 182 12.74 9.04 10.87
CA GLY A 182 11.46 8.78 11.54
C GLY A 182 11.37 9.35 12.96
N HIS A 183 12.49 9.48 13.68
CA HIS A 183 12.54 10.13 15.00
C HIS A 183 12.76 11.64 14.90
N ASN A 184 13.52 12.09 13.90
CA ASN A 184 14.00 13.48 13.83
C ASN A 184 13.10 14.43 13.03
N ILE A 185 12.17 13.92 12.22
CA ILE A 185 11.38 14.73 11.29
C ILE A 185 10.48 15.77 11.99
N ILE A 186 9.89 15.42 13.13
CA ILE A 186 9.00 16.33 13.89
C ILE A 186 9.82 17.43 14.55
N GLU A 187 10.92 17.07 15.21
CA GLU A 187 11.78 18.00 15.94
C GLU A 187 12.48 19.01 15.02
N ASN A 188 12.73 18.63 13.76
CA ASN A 188 13.40 19.48 12.78
C ASN A 188 12.42 20.18 11.81
N LYS A 189 11.10 20.17 12.07
CA LYS A 189 10.08 20.71 11.14
C LYS A 189 10.34 22.16 10.70
N GLU A 190 10.84 23.01 11.58
CA GLU A 190 11.16 24.41 11.22
C GLU A 190 12.42 24.53 10.35
N THR A 191 13.42 23.68 10.59
CA THR A 191 14.63 23.61 9.78
C THR A 191 14.33 23.12 8.36
N PHE A 192 13.44 22.13 8.21
CA PHE A 192 12.94 21.69 6.90
C PHE A 192 12.27 22.84 6.14
N LYS A 193 11.48 23.70 6.80
CA LYS A 193 10.88 24.87 6.13
C LYS A 193 11.94 25.84 5.58
N LEU A 194 13.06 26.01 6.26
CA LEU A 194 14.17 26.82 5.72
C LEU A 194 14.79 26.16 4.48
N TYR A 195 14.97 24.84 4.50
CA TYR A 195 15.50 24.09 3.37
C TYR A 195 14.58 24.09 2.15
N PHE A 196 13.28 24.14 2.37
CA PHE A 196 12.33 24.35 1.29
C PHE A 196 12.65 25.60 0.46
N ASP A 197 12.97 26.72 1.11
CA ASP A 197 13.26 28.00 0.45
C ASP A 197 14.64 28.02 -0.23
N THR A 198 15.61 27.24 0.26
CA THR A 198 17.01 27.36 -0.14
C THR A 198 17.45 26.39 -1.23
N TYR A 199 16.67 25.35 -1.54
CA TYR A 199 17.09 24.33 -2.49
C TYR A 199 17.40 24.86 -3.89
N ASP A 200 16.51 25.70 -4.44
CA ASP A 200 16.55 26.04 -5.87
C ASP A 200 17.75 26.93 -6.21
N LEU A 201 17.82 28.11 -5.60
CA LEU A 201 18.86 29.12 -5.86
C LEU A 201 19.77 29.37 -4.67
N GLY A 202 19.67 28.61 -3.57
CA GLY A 202 20.49 28.85 -2.37
C GLY A 202 20.12 30.13 -1.62
N LEU A 203 19.00 30.78 -1.97
CA LEU A 203 18.55 32.03 -1.38
C LEU A 203 17.58 31.78 -0.22
N SER A 204 17.58 32.65 0.78
CA SER A 204 16.60 32.64 1.86
C SER A 204 16.26 34.07 2.24
N LYS A 205 14.97 34.37 2.45
CA LYS A 205 14.55 35.71 2.90
C LYS A 205 14.80 35.87 4.40
N SER A 206 15.42 36.99 4.78
CA SER A 206 15.54 37.40 6.18
C SER A 206 14.15 37.69 6.76
N LYS A 207 13.88 37.26 8.01
CA LYS A 207 12.69 37.75 8.74
C LYS A 207 12.95 39.19 9.17
N LEU A 208 12.01 40.09 8.91
CA LEU A 208 12.06 41.45 9.40
C LEU A 208 11.92 41.44 10.94
N ILE A 209 12.93 41.89 11.66
CA ILE A 209 12.87 42.11 13.11
C ILE A 209 13.03 43.61 13.38
N LYS A 210 12.52 44.06 14.53
CA LYS A 210 12.37 45.48 14.90
C LYS A 210 13.70 46.21 15.18
N VAL A 211 14.85 45.57 14.97
CA VAL A 211 16.19 46.05 15.38
C VAL A 211 17.14 45.99 14.17
N ASP A 212 17.97 47.01 14.00
CA ASP A 212 18.94 47.17 12.88
C ASP A 212 20.11 46.17 12.90
N SER A 213 20.07 45.13 13.74
CA SER A 213 21.18 44.18 13.95
C SER A 213 21.20 43.00 12.98
N ASN A 214 20.29 42.94 12.00
CA ASN A 214 20.32 41.86 11.01
C ASN A 214 21.36 42.15 9.93
N GLN A 215 22.42 41.35 9.91
CA GLN A 215 23.26 41.23 8.73
C GLN A 215 22.50 40.45 7.67
N ASP A 216 22.13 41.13 6.59
CA ASP A 216 21.50 40.48 5.45
C ASP A 216 22.44 39.46 4.81
N LEU A 217 21.88 38.31 4.44
CA LEU A 217 22.57 37.30 3.66
C LEU A 217 22.98 37.92 2.31
N ARG A 218 24.28 37.98 2.03
CA ARG A 218 24.81 38.48 0.75
C ARG A 218 25.06 37.32 -0.19
N GLY A 219 24.12 37.07 -1.09
CA GLY A 219 24.21 36.04 -2.12
C GLY A 219 23.68 34.67 -1.72
N ALA A 220 23.78 33.71 -2.65
CA ALA A 220 23.31 32.34 -2.47
C ALA A 220 24.26 31.55 -1.57
N VAL A 221 23.71 30.62 -0.77
CA VAL A 221 24.47 29.59 -0.04
C VAL A 221 23.84 28.24 -0.36
N PRO A 222 24.57 27.32 -1.04
CA PRO A 222 24.08 25.98 -1.33
C PRO A 222 23.70 25.24 -0.05
N CYS A 223 22.69 24.39 -0.17
CA CYS A 223 22.17 23.63 0.94
C CYS A 223 21.94 22.18 0.53
N ASN A 224 22.50 21.24 1.28
CA ASN A 224 22.30 19.81 1.10
C ASN A 224 21.57 19.22 2.30
N LEU A 225 20.73 18.23 2.03
CA LEU A 225 19.97 17.49 3.03
C LEU A 225 20.03 16.01 2.69
N PHE A 226 20.66 15.21 3.54
CA PHE A 226 20.58 13.75 3.48
C PHE A 226 19.83 13.25 4.70
N ALA A 227 18.63 12.74 4.49
CA ALA A 227 17.84 12.11 5.53
C ALA A 227 17.82 10.61 5.27
N PHE A 228 18.19 9.80 6.26
CA PHE A 228 18.11 8.35 6.13
C PHE A 228 17.56 7.71 7.39
N GLY A 229 16.98 6.52 7.26
CA GLY A 229 16.31 5.89 8.39
C GLY A 229 15.57 4.62 8.02
N THR A 230 14.81 4.09 8.97
CA THR A 230 14.05 2.85 8.78
C THR A 230 12.64 3.13 8.30
N GLN A 231 12.19 2.34 7.31
CA GLN A 231 10.86 2.48 6.70
C GLN A 231 9.75 2.34 7.73
N SER A 232 9.86 1.35 8.62
CA SER A 232 8.86 1.08 9.66
C SER A 232 8.71 2.21 10.69
N ARG A 233 9.68 3.13 10.79
CA ARG A 233 9.61 4.28 11.70
C ARG A 233 9.08 5.52 11.01
N LEU A 234 9.48 5.79 9.77
CA LEU A 234 8.97 6.95 9.03
C LEU A 234 7.54 6.71 8.50
N LEU A 235 7.23 5.47 8.13
CA LEU A 235 6.00 5.07 7.46
C LEU A 235 5.15 4.20 8.39
N ASP A 236 4.84 4.75 9.56
CA ASP A 236 4.18 4.08 10.68
C ASP A 236 2.64 4.17 10.65
N GLY A 237 2.06 4.88 9.68
CA GLY A 237 0.63 5.20 9.61
C GLY A 237 0.16 6.24 10.65
N GLY A 238 1.09 6.82 11.42
CA GLY A 238 0.81 7.76 12.50
C GLY A 238 1.07 9.21 12.13
N LEU A 239 1.34 10.04 13.15
CA LEU A 239 1.65 11.47 12.97
C LEU A 239 2.96 11.69 12.20
N ILE A 240 3.95 10.80 12.38
CA ILE A 240 5.24 10.86 11.71
C ILE A 240 5.04 10.72 10.20
N GLU A 241 4.35 9.64 9.77
CA GLU A 241 4.02 9.43 8.37
C GLU A 241 3.21 10.59 7.79
N LYS A 242 2.18 11.07 8.50
CA LYS A 242 1.37 12.20 8.05
C LYS A 242 2.23 13.45 7.81
N THR A 243 3.10 13.80 8.76
CA THR A 243 3.99 14.96 8.65
C THR A 243 4.96 14.83 7.48
N PHE A 244 5.45 13.61 7.23
CA PHE A 244 6.32 13.33 6.08
C PHE A 244 5.59 13.59 4.75
N PHE A 245 4.36 13.09 4.59
CA PHE A 245 3.58 13.32 3.37
C PHE A 245 3.20 14.80 3.18
N GLU A 246 2.88 15.53 4.26
CA GLU A 246 2.69 16.99 4.21
C GLU A 246 3.91 17.70 3.60
N PHE A 247 5.13 17.34 4.03
CA PHE A 247 6.34 17.93 3.44
C PHE A 247 6.50 17.60 1.95
N LEU A 248 6.21 16.36 1.57
CA LEU A 248 6.29 15.96 0.17
C LEU A 248 5.33 16.78 -0.70
N GLU A 249 4.10 16.97 -0.24
CA GLU A 249 3.05 17.79 -0.87
C GLU A 249 3.45 19.28 -0.93
N ASP A 250 3.99 19.84 0.16
CA ASP A 250 4.44 21.23 0.21
C ASP A 250 5.55 21.52 -0.82
N GLY A 251 6.24 20.48 -1.28
CA GLY A 251 7.14 20.50 -2.44
C GLY A 251 8.52 19.92 -2.17
N PHE A 252 8.72 19.18 -1.07
CA PHE A 252 9.90 18.34 -0.93
C PHE A 252 9.89 17.17 -1.90
N GLY A 253 8.72 16.67 -2.33
CA GLY A 253 8.62 15.57 -3.29
C GLY A 253 9.40 15.85 -4.57
N ARG A 254 9.20 17.04 -5.17
CA ARG A 254 9.92 17.46 -6.37
C ARG A 254 11.41 17.73 -6.20
N ARG A 255 11.92 17.80 -4.96
CA ARG A 255 13.32 18.15 -4.65
C ARG A 255 14.14 16.96 -4.15
N PHE A 256 13.49 16.00 -3.51
CA PHE A 256 14.15 14.79 -3.02
C PHE A 256 14.52 13.85 -4.18
N MET A 257 15.70 13.25 -4.04
CA MET A 257 16.07 11.97 -4.61
C MET A 257 15.74 10.87 -3.59
N PHE A 258 15.25 9.72 -4.02
CA PHE A 258 14.75 8.66 -3.14
C PHE A 258 15.51 7.35 -3.33
N GLY A 259 16.07 6.82 -2.23
CA GLY A 259 16.49 5.43 -2.13
C GLY A 259 15.54 4.63 -1.26
N TYR A 260 15.07 3.47 -1.74
CA TYR A 260 14.12 2.65 -1.00
C TYR A 260 14.41 1.15 -1.12
N VAL A 261 14.72 0.50 -0.01
CA VAL A 261 15.05 -0.94 0.06
C VAL A 261 13.91 -1.73 0.73
N ASP A 262 12.93 -2.24 0.00
CA ASP A 262 11.77 -2.93 0.61
C ASP A 262 12.18 -4.10 1.53
N LYS A 263 13.08 -4.97 1.05
CA LYS A 263 13.61 -6.11 1.81
C LYS A 263 15.12 -6.18 1.65
N ALA A 264 15.82 -6.26 2.79
CA ALA A 264 17.26 -6.43 2.78
C ALA A 264 17.64 -7.81 2.22
N LYS A 265 18.14 -7.85 1.00
CA LYS A 265 18.75 -9.04 0.41
C LYS A 265 20.22 -9.08 0.81
N LYS A 266 20.54 -9.81 1.88
CA LYS A 266 21.93 -10.08 2.25
C LYS A 266 22.39 -11.38 1.63
N LYS A 267 23.49 -11.35 0.91
CA LYS A 267 24.16 -12.56 0.47
C LYS A 267 24.64 -13.34 1.69
N LYS A 268 24.31 -14.64 1.76
CA LYS A 268 24.84 -15.52 2.80
C LYS A 268 26.31 -15.79 2.50
N LEU A 269 27.19 -14.99 3.10
CA LEU A 269 28.64 -15.15 3.00
C LEU A 269 29.18 -15.91 4.22
N THR A 270 30.06 -16.88 3.96
CA THR A 270 30.86 -17.56 4.98
C THR A 270 31.84 -16.59 5.65
N GLY A 271 32.36 -16.96 6.83
CA GLY A 271 33.35 -16.13 7.54
C GLY A 271 34.63 -15.90 6.72
N ALA A 272 35.07 -16.90 5.95
CA ALA A 272 36.22 -16.80 5.07
C ALA A 272 35.98 -15.82 3.90
N GLU A 273 34.80 -15.88 3.27
CA GLU A 273 34.43 -14.94 2.20
C GLU A 273 34.35 -13.51 2.72
N LYS A 274 33.72 -13.29 3.89
CA LYS A 274 33.69 -11.96 4.53
C LYS A 274 35.09 -11.43 4.83
N TYR A 275 35.97 -12.27 5.36
CA TYR A 275 37.36 -11.86 5.66
C TYR A 275 38.14 -11.51 4.38
N ALA A 276 37.98 -12.30 3.32
CA ALA A 276 38.61 -12.04 2.03
C ALA A 276 38.09 -10.74 1.37
N MET A 277 36.78 -10.46 1.48
CA MET A 277 36.18 -9.22 0.97
C MET A 277 36.68 -7.99 1.73
N ILE A 278 36.74 -8.06 3.06
CA ILE A 278 37.21 -6.95 3.91
C ILE A 278 38.70 -6.65 3.66
N ASN A 279 39.52 -7.69 3.49
CA ASN A 279 40.97 -7.54 3.31
C ASN A 279 41.39 -7.59 1.84
N ASN A 280 40.50 -7.24 0.91
CA ASN A 280 40.81 -7.26 -0.52
C ASN A 280 41.82 -6.13 -0.85
N PRO A 281 43.08 -6.44 -1.22
CA PRO A 281 44.10 -5.42 -1.46
C PRO A 281 43.77 -4.52 -2.68
N MET A 282 43.01 -5.04 -3.64
CA MET A 282 42.58 -4.27 -4.82
C MET A 282 41.61 -3.16 -4.43
N VAL A 283 40.66 -3.46 -3.55
CA VAL A 283 39.68 -2.49 -3.02
C VAL A 283 40.41 -1.39 -2.24
N GLU A 284 41.38 -1.77 -1.41
CA GLU A 284 42.18 -0.81 -0.64
C GLU A 284 43.01 0.12 -1.56
N MET A 285 43.57 -0.41 -2.66
CA MET A 285 44.26 0.40 -3.66
C MET A 285 43.31 1.36 -4.39
N GLN A 286 42.11 0.89 -4.75
CA GLN A 286 41.08 1.73 -5.37
C GLN A 286 40.63 2.86 -4.45
N ILE A 287 40.38 2.56 -3.17
CA ILE A 287 40.03 3.56 -2.15
C ILE A 287 41.09 4.66 -2.09
N LYS A 288 42.38 4.31 -2.03
CA LYS A 288 43.47 5.30 -2.00
C LYS A 288 43.56 6.14 -3.27
N ALA A 289 43.32 5.55 -4.44
CA ALA A 289 43.31 6.28 -5.71
C ALA A 289 42.15 7.28 -5.76
N LEU A 290 40.97 6.87 -5.30
CA LEU A 290 39.78 7.72 -5.22
C LEU A 290 39.96 8.83 -4.18
N ASP A 291 40.45 8.52 -2.98
CA ASP A 291 40.75 9.53 -1.95
C ASP A 291 41.73 10.59 -2.48
N LYS A 292 42.78 10.17 -3.20
CA LYS A 292 43.71 11.12 -3.80
C LYS A 292 43.07 11.98 -4.90
N HIS A 293 42.22 11.38 -5.73
CA HIS A 293 41.46 12.10 -6.75
C HIS A 293 40.58 13.19 -6.12
N PHE A 294 39.80 12.83 -5.09
CA PHE A 294 38.94 13.80 -4.42
C PHE A 294 39.76 14.84 -3.67
N GLU A 295 40.85 14.49 -2.98
CA GLU A 295 41.75 15.47 -2.33
C GLU A 295 42.19 16.60 -3.29
N CYS A 296 42.50 16.26 -4.56
CA CYS A 296 42.87 17.24 -5.57
C CYS A 296 41.75 18.25 -5.89
N LEU A 297 40.48 17.84 -5.81
CA LEU A 297 39.33 18.71 -6.06
C LEU A 297 39.08 19.74 -4.94
N ALA A 298 39.71 19.58 -3.77
CA ALA A 298 39.65 20.56 -2.69
C ALA A 298 40.56 21.78 -2.95
N ASP A 299 41.13 21.95 -4.13
CA ASP A 299 42.01 23.08 -4.46
C ASP A 299 41.24 24.38 -4.79
N ASP A 300 41.79 25.54 -4.45
CA ASP A 300 41.13 26.82 -4.74
C ASP A 300 41.03 27.13 -6.24
N ALA A 301 41.76 26.41 -7.09
CA ALA A 301 41.57 26.47 -8.55
C ALA A 301 40.17 26.00 -9.00
N TYR A 302 39.51 25.13 -8.22
CA TYR A 302 38.16 24.62 -8.53
C TYR A 302 37.04 25.38 -7.80
N TYR A 303 37.39 26.37 -6.98
CA TYR A 303 36.43 27.19 -6.25
C TYR A 303 35.57 28.03 -7.22
N ASP A 304 34.26 28.07 -6.95
CA ASP A 304 33.27 28.87 -7.68
C ASP A 304 33.14 28.52 -9.17
N SER A 305 33.45 27.27 -9.53
CA SER A 305 33.30 26.74 -10.89
C SER A 305 31.86 26.92 -11.42
N ASP A 306 31.70 27.48 -12.61
CA ASP A 306 30.40 27.66 -13.28
C ASP A 306 30.34 26.81 -14.55
N PHE A 307 29.52 25.76 -14.50
CA PHE A 307 29.35 24.83 -15.62
C PHE A 307 28.20 25.29 -16.50
N VAL A 308 28.53 25.77 -17.69
CA VAL A 308 27.55 26.21 -18.68
C VAL A 308 27.02 25.00 -19.44
N ILE A 309 25.69 24.84 -19.47
CA ILE A 309 25.04 23.84 -20.32
C ILE A 309 24.87 24.46 -21.71
N ASN A 310 25.48 23.84 -22.71
CA ASN A 310 25.35 24.29 -24.09
C ASN A 310 23.95 24.02 -24.65
N GLN A 311 23.66 24.53 -25.85
CA GLN A 311 22.33 24.44 -26.45
C GLN A 311 21.88 22.99 -26.67
N ALA A 312 22.72 22.12 -27.24
CA ALA A 312 22.36 20.74 -27.55
C ALA A 312 22.02 19.94 -26.27
N VAL A 313 22.83 20.11 -25.22
CA VAL A 313 22.56 19.48 -23.92
C VAL A 313 21.32 20.08 -23.26
N SER A 314 21.05 21.38 -23.45
CA SER A 314 19.83 22.02 -22.95
C SER A 314 18.58 21.47 -23.64
N GLU A 315 18.60 21.29 -24.95
CA GLU A 315 17.51 20.68 -25.74
C GLU A 315 17.19 19.28 -25.21
N LYS A 316 18.21 18.45 -24.95
CA LYS A 316 18.04 17.12 -24.36
C LYS A 316 17.37 17.12 -22.98
N ILE A 317 17.74 18.07 -22.12
CA ILE A 317 17.10 18.21 -20.79
C ILE A 317 15.63 18.66 -20.95
N MET A 318 15.33 19.52 -21.93
CA MET A 318 13.96 19.94 -22.24
C MET A 318 13.13 18.80 -22.82
N ASP A 319 13.69 17.95 -23.68
CA ASP A 319 13.03 16.74 -24.19
C ASP A 319 12.72 15.77 -23.05
N TYR A 320 13.67 15.59 -22.12
CA TYR A 320 13.44 14.79 -20.91
C TYR A 320 12.34 15.40 -20.03
N GLN A 321 12.30 16.72 -19.88
CA GLN A 321 11.23 17.42 -19.16
C GLN A 321 9.86 17.17 -19.82
N ALA A 322 9.75 17.33 -21.14
CA ALA A 322 8.51 17.09 -21.87
C ALA A 322 8.03 15.63 -21.71
N ALA A 323 8.93 14.66 -21.80
CA ALA A 323 8.62 13.25 -21.55
C ALA A 323 8.19 12.97 -20.09
N CYS A 324 8.69 13.73 -19.12
CA CYS A 324 8.23 13.66 -17.74
C CYS A 324 6.82 14.24 -17.57
N GLU A 325 6.53 15.39 -18.18
CA GLU A 325 5.23 16.03 -18.16
C GLU A 325 4.15 15.13 -18.80
N GLU A 326 4.42 14.57 -19.97
CA GLU A 326 3.51 13.61 -20.64
C GLU A 326 3.22 12.38 -19.76
N ARG A 327 4.26 11.79 -19.14
CA ARG A 327 4.06 10.67 -18.21
C ARG A 327 3.23 11.05 -16.98
N ALA A 328 3.38 12.28 -16.50
CA ALA A 328 2.63 12.77 -15.33
C ALA A 328 1.15 13.04 -15.67
N GLU A 329 0.84 13.47 -16.89
CA GLU A 329 -0.55 13.62 -17.37
C GLU A 329 -1.30 12.29 -17.37
N HIS A 330 -0.62 11.17 -17.64
CA HIS A 330 -1.20 9.83 -17.61
C HIS A 330 -1.40 9.25 -16.19
N LEU A 331 -0.90 9.91 -15.14
CA LEU A 331 -1.14 9.49 -13.76
C LEU A 331 -2.52 9.94 -13.26
N LYS A 332 -3.07 9.21 -12.28
CA LYS A 332 -4.40 9.50 -11.73
C LYS A 332 -4.38 10.79 -10.90
N ASP A 333 -5.53 11.45 -10.80
CA ASP A 333 -5.65 12.75 -10.11
C ASP A 333 -5.24 12.72 -8.63
N HIS A 334 -5.39 11.58 -7.95
CA HIS A 334 -4.97 11.45 -6.55
C HIS A 334 -3.47 11.19 -6.37
N GLU A 335 -2.71 11.02 -7.46
CA GLU A 335 -1.26 10.75 -7.43
C GLU A 335 -0.43 12.04 -7.50
N MET A 336 -0.95 13.15 -6.94
CA MET A 336 -0.38 14.50 -7.05
C MET A 336 1.10 14.58 -6.65
N ILE A 337 1.51 13.88 -5.58
CA ILE A 337 2.90 13.88 -5.13
C ILE A 337 3.80 13.21 -6.16
N LEU A 338 3.36 12.08 -6.74
CA LEU A 338 4.12 11.37 -7.77
C LEU A 338 4.19 12.19 -9.06
N LYS A 339 3.10 12.88 -9.46
CA LYS A 339 3.12 13.83 -10.57
C LYS A 339 4.19 14.90 -10.38
N ALA A 340 4.17 15.59 -9.25
CA ALA A 340 5.15 16.62 -8.92
C ALA A 340 6.60 16.08 -8.86
N VAL A 341 6.79 14.84 -8.38
CA VAL A 341 8.11 14.18 -8.43
C VAL A 341 8.55 14.00 -9.87
N ILE A 342 7.71 13.47 -10.76
CA ILE A 342 8.09 13.19 -12.15
C ILE A 342 8.33 14.48 -12.95
N GLU A 343 7.37 15.41 -12.97
CA GLU A 343 7.40 16.65 -13.76
C GLU A 343 8.66 17.48 -13.53
N HIS A 344 9.13 17.53 -12.29
CA HIS A 344 10.27 18.36 -11.91
C HIS A 344 11.61 17.60 -11.88
N SER A 345 11.67 16.38 -12.44
CA SER A 345 12.89 15.56 -12.44
C SER A 345 14.06 16.23 -13.14
N TYR A 346 13.81 16.99 -14.21
CA TYR A 346 14.84 17.72 -14.96
C TYR A 346 15.68 18.63 -14.05
N TRP A 347 15.09 19.24 -13.02
CA TRP A 347 15.81 20.15 -12.14
C TRP A 347 16.81 19.44 -11.24
N ARG A 348 16.47 18.20 -10.81
CA ARG A 348 17.41 17.31 -10.11
C ARG A 348 18.51 16.81 -11.05
N VAL A 349 18.17 16.52 -12.31
CA VAL A 349 19.14 16.14 -13.35
C VAL A 349 20.18 17.24 -13.56
N VAL A 350 19.75 18.49 -13.76
CA VAL A 350 20.66 19.65 -13.94
C VAL A 350 21.67 19.76 -12.81
N LYS A 351 21.19 19.69 -11.55
CA LYS A 351 22.04 19.81 -10.37
C LYS A 351 23.00 18.63 -10.21
N LEU A 352 22.54 17.40 -10.45
CA LEU A 352 23.37 16.20 -10.35
C LEU A 352 24.40 16.12 -11.49
N ALA A 353 24.05 16.53 -12.71
CA ALA A 353 24.98 16.62 -13.82
C ALA A 353 26.11 17.62 -13.53
N GLY A 354 25.79 18.76 -12.90
CA GLY A 354 26.79 19.70 -12.39
C GLY A 354 27.69 19.11 -11.30
N ALA A 355 27.15 18.26 -10.42
CA ALA A 355 27.97 17.50 -9.48
C ALA A 355 28.92 16.55 -10.20
N TYR A 356 28.46 15.79 -11.20
CA TYR A 356 29.35 14.92 -11.97
C TYR A 356 30.43 15.68 -12.72
N ALA A 357 30.09 16.82 -13.34
CA ALA A 357 31.08 17.66 -14.03
C ALA A 357 32.20 18.11 -13.07
N PHE A 358 31.84 18.52 -11.85
CA PHE A 358 32.82 18.84 -10.81
C PHE A 358 33.69 17.63 -10.40
N ILE A 359 33.07 16.46 -10.21
CA ILE A 359 33.79 15.23 -9.83
C ILE A 359 34.71 14.71 -10.94
N ASP A 360 34.37 14.99 -12.19
CA ASP A 360 35.14 14.59 -13.36
C ASP A 360 36.20 15.59 -13.77
N ASP A 361 36.27 16.76 -13.13
CA ASP A 361 37.07 17.89 -13.59
C ASP A 361 36.76 18.21 -15.07
N ALA A 362 35.47 18.15 -15.41
CA ALA A 362 34.99 18.39 -16.75
C ALA A 362 34.84 19.90 -16.99
N PRO A 363 35.26 20.43 -18.15
CA PRO A 363 35.15 21.85 -18.45
C PRO A 363 33.70 22.32 -18.68
N GLU A 364 32.80 21.40 -19.03
CA GLU A 364 31.38 21.65 -19.29
C GLU A 364 30.54 20.41 -18.97
N ILE A 365 29.22 20.57 -18.88
CA ILE A 365 28.29 19.45 -18.71
C ILE A 365 28.02 18.84 -20.09
N THR A 366 28.40 17.58 -20.27
CA THR A 366 28.21 16.83 -21.51
C THR A 366 26.87 16.07 -21.51
N GLU A 367 26.43 15.61 -22.69
CA GLU A 367 25.24 14.75 -22.81
C GLU A 367 25.37 13.46 -21.98
N GLU A 368 26.57 12.88 -21.90
CA GLU A 368 26.83 11.66 -21.11
C GLU A 368 26.60 11.91 -19.61
N LEU A 369 27.03 13.07 -19.09
CA LEU A 369 26.80 13.43 -17.69
C LEU A 369 25.31 13.66 -17.40
N VAL A 370 24.56 14.19 -18.37
CA VAL A 370 23.11 14.31 -18.29
C VAL A 370 22.43 12.94 -18.31
N ASP A 371 22.82 12.03 -19.20
CA ASP A 371 22.29 10.67 -19.26
C ASP A 371 22.52 9.91 -17.95
N ASN A 372 23.74 10.02 -17.40
CA ASN A 372 24.08 9.46 -16.10
C ASN A 372 23.15 9.99 -14.99
N ALA A 373 22.87 11.30 -15.00
CA ALA A 373 22.00 11.95 -14.02
C ALA A 373 20.51 11.59 -14.21
N ILE A 374 20.04 11.48 -15.45
CA ILE A 374 18.69 10.98 -15.79
C ILE A 374 18.52 9.57 -15.24
N MET A 375 19.52 8.70 -15.42
CA MET A 375 19.42 7.31 -14.97
C MET A 375 19.22 7.21 -13.45
N ILE A 376 19.94 8.03 -12.66
CA ILE A 376 19.74 8.10 -11.20
C ILE A 376 18.36 8.68 -10.84
N CYS A 377 17.90 9.71 -11.55
CA CYS A 377 16.58 10.29 -11.33
C CYS A 377 15.46 9.27 -11.58
N GLU A 378 15.51 8.51 -12.66
CA GLU A 378 14.52 7.47 -12.97
C GLU A 378 14.54 6.34 -11.93
N GLU A 379 15.73 5.88 -11.51
CA GLU A 379 15.84 4.88 -10.45
C GLU A 379 15.26 5.39 -9.11
N SER A 380 15.44 6.68 -8.82
CA SER A 380 14.84 7.36 -7.68
C SER A 380 13.31 7.44 -7.77
N ILE A 381 12.75 7.71 -8.96
CA ILE A 381 11.29 7.71 -9.18
C ILE A 381 10.71 6.33 -8.91
N ASP A 382 11.37 5.26 -9.36
CA ASP A 382 10.92 3.89 -9.13
C ASP A 382 11.00 3.48 -7.65
N SER A 383 12.05 3.91 -6.94
CA SER A 383 12.14 3.79 -5.48
C SER A 383 10.98 4.51 -4.79
N PHE A 384 10.65 5.73 -5.23
CA PHE A 384 9.51 6.49 -4.69
C PHE A 384 8.16 5.80 -4.96
N ARG A 385 7.93 5.30 -6.18
CA ARG A 385 6.72 4.51 -6.53
C ARG A 385 6.59 3.28 -5.63
N THR A 386 7.69 2.58 -5.38
CA THR A 386 7.72 1.40 -4.51
C THR A 386 7.37 1.79 -3.07
N MET A 387 7.91 2.91 -2.57
CA MET A 387 7.58 3.45 -1.24
C MET A 387 6.10 3.78 -1.10
N LEU A 388 5.45 4.32 -2.15
CA LEU A 388 4.02 4.64 -2.13
C LEU A 388 3.11 3.40 -2.13
N LYS A 389 3.52 2.33 -2.83
CA LYS A 389 2.77 1.08 -2.98
C LYS A 389 2.91 0.09 -1.81
N ARG A 390 3.64 0.45 -0.76
CA ARG A 390 3.83 -0.42 0.41
C ARG A 390 2.51 -0.83 1.05
N GLU A 391 2.51 -2.03 1.62
CA GLU A 391 1.37 -2.55 2.39
C GLU A 391 1.04 -1.63 3.57
N LYS A 392 -0.22 -1.21 3.66
CA LYS A 392 -0.70 -0.36 4.75
C LYS A 392 -0.82 -1.16 6.06
N PRO A 393 -0.80 -0.51 7.23
CA PRO A 393 -0.90 -1.19 8.53
C PRO A 393 -2.11 -2.13 8.66
N TYR A 394 -3.28 -1.75 8.12
CA TYR A 394 -4.49 -2.59 8.16
C TYR A 394 -4.37 -3.84 7.29
N GLU A 395 -3.68 -3.78 6.16
CA GLU A 395 -3.44 -4.93 5.28
C GLU A 395 -2.50 -5.92 5.96
N LYS A 396 -1.44 -5.41 6.59
CA LYS A 396 -0.49 -6.21 7.38
C LYS A 396 -1.19 -6.87 8.55
N LEU A 397 -2.07 -6.16 9.25
CA LEU A 397 -2.86 -6.71 10.34
C LEU A 397 -3.77 -7.85 9.86
N ALA A 398 -4.51 -7.65 8.76
CA ALA A 398 -5.39 -8.67 8.21
C ALA A 398 -4.62 -9.92 7.79
N LYS A 399 -3.50 -9.75 7.08
CA LYS A 399 -2.60 -10.85 6.67
C LYS A 399 -2.03 -11.57 7.89
N TYR A 400 -1.54 -10.83 8.89
CA TYR A 400 -1.04 -11.42 10.13
C TYR A 400 -2.10 -12.30 10.81
N ILE A 401 -3.29 -11.75 11.07
CA ILE A 401 -4.37 -12.51 11.72
C ILE A 401 -4.76 -13.73 10.89
N GLY A 402 -4.82 -13.61 9.56
CA GLY A 402 -5.15 -14.70 8.64
C GLY A 402 -4.05 -15.76 8.48
N ASP A 403 -2.80 -15.46 8.86
CA ASP A 403 -1.65 -16.39 8.78
C ASP A 403 -1.33 -17.04 10.14
N VAL A 404 -1.88 -16.51 11.23
CA VAL A 404 -1.64 -17.03 12.58
C VAL A 404 -2.64 -18.15 12.88
N ASP A 405 -2.16 -19.40 12.85
CA ASP A 405 -2.94 -20.62 13.14
C ASP A 405 -3.28 -20.80 14.65
N LYS A 406 -3.54 -19.71 15.37
CA LYS A 406 -3.97 -19.72 16.78
C LYS A 406 -4.86 -18.54 17.11
N LYS A 407 -5.66 -18.69 18.16
CA LYS A 407 -6.38 -17.57 18.78
C LYS A 407 -5.38 -16.61 19.41
N ILE A 408 -5.53 -15.32 19.11
CA ILE A 408 -4.70 -14.24 19.64
C ILE A 408 -5.57 -13.19 20.33
N THR A 409 -4.97 -12.46 21.24
CA THR A 409 -5.62 -11.38 22.00
C THR A 409 -5.10 -10.02 21.53
N GLN A 410 -5.73 -8.96 22.03
CA GLN A 410 -5.23 -7.59 21.85
C GLN A 410 -3.80 -7.40 22.41
N VAL A 411 -3.41 -8.18 23.42
CA VAL A 411 -2.06 -8.14 24.01
C VAL A 411 -1.05 -8.74 23.05
N ASP A 412 -1.35 -9.92 22.50
CA ASP A 412 -0.48 -10.57 21.51
C ASP A 412 -0.21 -9.65 20.31
N LEU A 413 -1.23 -8.96 19.80
CA LEU A 413 -1.07 -8.00 18.70
C LEU A 413 -0.14 -6.83 19.05
N VAL A 414 -0.20 -6.31 20.28
CA VAL A 414 0.67 -5.21 20.73
C VAL A 414 2.12 -5.68 20.89
N GLU A 415 2.32 -6.93 21.30
CA GLU A 415 3.66 -7.54 21.45
C GLU A 415 4.28 -7.90 20.09
N ASP A 416 3.49 -8.52 19.20
CA ASP A 416 3.98 -9.05 17.92
C ASP A 416 4.09 -7.97 16.83
N LEU A 417 3.20 -6.96 16.84
CA LEU A 417 3.10 -5.99 15.74
C LEU A 417 3.49 -4.58 16.20
N THR A 418 4.67 -4.12 15.76
CA THR A 418 5.19 -2.80 16.14
C THR A 418 4.32 -1.62 15.70
N PHE A 419 3.48 -1.80 14.68
CA PHE A 419 2.55 -0.78 14.18
C PHE A 419 1.18 -0.81 14.88
N TYR A 420 0.88 -1.85 15.67
CA TYR A 420 -0.39 -1.98 16.39
C TYR A 420 -0.32 -1.29 17.75
N ARG A 421 -0.37 0.06 17.74
CA ARG A 421 -0.19 0.92 18.90
C ARG A 421 -1.26 2.02 18.97
N GLY A 422 -1.25 2.78 20.06
CA GLY A 422 -2.13 3.93 20.25
C GLY A 422 -3.30 3.67 21.20
N SER A 423 -4.27 4.58 21.18
CA SER A 423 -5.48 4.48 22.00
C SER A 423 -6.39 3.34 21.55
N GLU A 424 -7.30 2.91 22.42
CA GLU A 424 -8.31 1.89 22.09
C GLU A 424 -9.13 2.26 20.85
N SER A 425 -9.42 3.55 20.63
CA SER A 425 -10.13 3.98 19.42
C SER A 425 -9.32 3.73 18.16
N GLN A 426 -8.02 4.07 18.16
CA GLN A 426 -7.15 3.90 17.00
C GLN A 426 -6.99 2.41 16.63
N LYS A 427 -6.82 1.55 17.64
CA LYS A 427 -6.75 0.09 17.44
C LYS A 427 -8.03 -0.47 16.87
N ARG A 428 -9.19 -0.03 17.38
CA ARG A 428 -10.51 -0.43 16.86
C ARG A 428 -10.70 -0.01 15.41
N ASP A 429 -10.33 1.22 15.06
CA ASP A 429 -10.44 1.72 13.69
C ASP A 429 -9.52 0.92 12.74
N LEU A 430 -8.29 0.63 13.17
CA LEU A 430 -7.35 -0.20 12.42
C LEU A 430 -7.88 -1.64 12.21
N MET A 431 -8.48 -2.23 13.25
CA MET A 431 -9.12 -3.55 13.17
C MET A 431 -10.29 -3.55 12.19
N ASN A 432 -11.13 -2.52 12.20
CA ASN A 432 -12.26 -2.39 11.27
C ASN A 432 -11.78 -2.31 9.81
N LEU A 433 -10.71 -1.55 9.55
CA LEU A 433 -10.07 -1.49 8.23
C LEU A 433 -9.48 -2.84 7.82
N ALA A 434 -8.87 -3.57 8.76
CA ALA A 434 -8.31 -4.90 8.50
C ALA A 434 -9.40 -5.92 8.14
N ILE A 435 -10.53 -5.90 8.86
CA ILE A 435 -11.71 -6.73 8.55
C ILE A 435 -12.26 -6.40 7.15
N ALA A 436 -12.39 -5.11 6.81
CA ALA A 436 -12.86 -4.68 5.51
C ALA A 436 -11.93 -5.13 4.37
N TYR A 437 -10.62 -4.96 4.55
CA TYR A 437 -9.60 -5.45 3.62
C TYR A 437 -9.67 -6.98 3.48
N GLY A 438 -9.82 -7.70 4.60
CA GLY A 438 -9.89 -9.15 4.61
C GLY A 438 -11.01 -9.70 3.73
N TYR A 439 -12.21 -9.11 3.77
CA TYR A 439 -13.32 -9.55 2.93
C TYR A 439 -13.05 -9.48 1.43
N SER A 440 -12.28 -8.49 0.98
CA SER A 440 -11.94 -8.35 -0.45
C SER A 440 -10.74 -9.20 -0.86
N ASN A 441 -10.06 -9.82 0.11
CA ASN A 441 -8.81 -10.58 -0.08
C ASN A 441 -8.91 -12.00 0.49
N ASN A 442 -10.13 -12.53 0.63
CA ASN A 442 -10.42 -13.89 1.11
C ASN A 442 -9.82 -14.20 2.49
N ILE A 443 -9.85 -13.23 3.40
CA ILE A 443 -9.47 -13.38 4.81
C ILE A 443 -10.70 -13.07 5.67
N VAL A 444 -11.09 -14.01 6.53
CA VAL A 444 -12.13 -13.82 7.54
C VAL A 444 -11.48 -13.66 8.90
N ILE A 445 -11.86 -12.62 9.63
CA ILE A 445 -11.44 -12.40 11.02
C ILE A 445 -12.66 -12.63 11.92
N LYS A 446 -12.57 -13.63 12.78
CA LYS A 446 -13.55 -13.97 13.80
C LYS A 446 -13.18 -13.30 15.13
N LYS A 447 -14.19 -12.84 15.87
CA LYS A 447 -14.01 -12.21 17.18
C LYS A 447 -14.90 -12.88 18.22
N THR A 448 -14.30 -13.45 19.26
CA THR A 448 -15.00 -14.09 20.36
C THR A 448 -14.64 -13.42 21.69
N ILE A 449 -15.64 -13.10 22.51
CA ILE A 449 -15.42 -12.57 23.86
C ILE A 449 -15.68 -13.70 24.86
N LYS A 450 -14.67 -14.02 25.69
CA LYS A 450 -14.79 -15.01 26.76
C LYS A 450 -14.21 -14.43 28.05
N ASP A 451 -15.03 -14.42 29.10
CA ASP A 451 -14.64 -13.89 30.42
C ASP A 451 -14.11 -12.44 30.38
N GLY A 452 -14.66 -11.61 29.48
CA GLY A 452 -14.24 -10.23 29.26
C GLY A 452 -12.97 -10.06 28.40
N ILE A 453 -12.34 -11.16 27.97
CA ILE A 453 -11.17 -11.17 27.09
C ILE A 453 -11.63 -11.36 25.65
N GLU A 454 -11.14 -10.51 24.76
CA GLU A 454 -11.36 -10.60 23.33
C GLU A 454 -10.30 -11.49 22.67
N PHE A 455 -10.76 -12.52 21.96
CA PHE A 455 -9.98 -13.40 21.13
C PHE A 455 -10.29 -13.15 19.64
N LEU A 456 -9.24 -13.13 18.84
CA LEU A 456 -9.26 -12.97 17.40
C LEU A 456 -8.70 -14.23 16.75
N GLU A 457 -9.31 -14.65 15.64
CA GLU A 457 -8.90 -15.82 14.85
C GLU A 457 -9.09 -15.49 13.38
N GLY A 458 -8.13 -15.81 12.53
CA GLY A 458 -8.19 -15.55 11.10
C GLY A 458 -8.22 -16.83 10.27
N ASP A 459 -9.02 -16.83 9.21
CA ASP A 459 -9.10 -17.93 8.25
C ASP A 459 -8.95 -17.38 6.82
N ARG A 460 -8.06 -17.98 6.01
CA ARG A 460 -7.97 -17.72 4.57
C ARG A 460 -8.94 -18.63 3.81
N LEU A 461 -9.94 -18.03 3.17
CA LEU A 461 -10.96 -18.76 2.45
C LEU A 461 -10.53 -19.08 1.03
N LYS A 462 -10.98 -20.24 0.53
CA LYS A 462 -10.84 -20.64 -0.87
C LYS A 462 -12.20 -20.61 -1.52
N GLU A 463 -12.31 -19.95 -2.67
CA GLU A 463 -13.52 -20.01 -3.49
C GLU A 463 -13.82 -21.46 -3.92
N VAL A 464 -15.10 -21.79 -4.00
CA VAL A 464 -15.52 -23.13 -4.43
C VAL A 464 -15.43 -23.24 -5.95
N ASP A 465 -14.74 -24.28 -6.41
CA ASP A 465 -14.78 -24.72 -7.80
C ASP A 465 -15.94 -25.72 -8.00
N ASN A 466 -16.89 -25.36 -8.86
CA ASN A 466 -18.07 -26.20 -9.16
C ASN A 466 -17.71 -27.48 -9.93
N GLU A 467 -16.50 -27.57 -10.49
CA GLU A 467 -15.98 -28.79 -11.12
C GLU A 467 -15.37 -29.77 -10.09
N SER A 468 -15.18 -29.32 -8.86
CA SER A 468 -14.53 -30.06 -7.77
C SER A 468 -15.31 -29.95 -6.45
N ILE A 469 -16.55 -30.43 -6.47
CA ILE A 469 -17.44 -30.52 -5.32
C ILE A 469 -17.19 -31.80 -4.53
N GLN A 470 -17.03 -31.66 -3.21
CA GLN A 470 -16.76 -32.78 -2.32
C GLN A 470 -18.05 -33.40 -1.79
N VAL A 471 -18.18 -34.72 -1.91
CA VAL A 471 -19.25 -35.49 -1.25
C VAL A 471 -18.70 -36.82 -0.75
N SER A 472 -19.18 -37.26 0.41
CA SER A 472 -18.94 -38.62 0.90
C SER A 472 -20.17 -39.48 0.76
N PHE A 473 -20.03 -40.74 0.36
CA PHE A 473 -21.14 -41.69 0.22
C PHE A 473 -20.81 -43.10 0.67
N SER A 474 -21.82 -43.87 1.07
CA SER A 474 -21.72 -45.28 1.49
C SER A 474 -23.01 -46.04 1.21
N LYS A 475 -22.94 -47.37 1.13
CA LYS A 475 -24.12 -48.26 1.19
C LYS A 475 -24.59 -48.52 2.62
N ASP A 476 -23.71 -48.34 3.61
CA ASP A 476 -24.05 -48.46 5.03
C ASP A 476 -24.36 -47.09 5.63
N ILE A 477 -25.27 -47.03 6.60
CA ILE A 477 -25.67 -45.77 7.22
C ILE A 477 -24.61 -45.19 8.16
N THR A 478 -23.61 -45.97 8.57
CA THR A 478 -22.66 -45.62 9.64
C THR A 478 -21.21 -45.72 9.21
N THR A 479 -20.85 -46.68 8.36
CA THR A 479 -19.45 -47.04 8.01
C THR A 479 -19.23 -47.07 6.51
N GLY A 480 -17.97 -47.18 6.07
CA GLY A 480 -17.61 -47.32 4.65
C GLY A 480 -17.87 -46.07 3.80
N TYR A 481 -17.90 -44.88 4.42
CA TYR A 481 -18.01 -43.62 3.67
C TYR A 481 -16.72 -43.33 2.90
N GLU A 482 -16.84 -43.30 1.57
CA GLU A 482 -15.79 -42.89 0.65
C GLU A 482 -16.04 -41.45 0.22
N THR A 483 -15.00 -40.62 0.18
CA THR A 483 -15.08 -39.23 -0.27
C THR A 483 -14.62 -39.13 -1.72
N LYS A 484 -15.38 -38.41 -2.55
CA LYS A 484 -15.04 -38.12 -3.93
C LYS A 484 -15.28 -36.65 -4.24
N ASP A 485 -14.39 -36.08 -5.05
CA ASP A 485 -14.57 -34.77 -5.65
C ASP A 485 -15.06 -34.94 -7.11
N GLY A 486 -16.01 -34.12 -7.54
CA GLY A 486 -16.55 -34.17 -8.90
C GLY A 486 -17.42 -32.95 -9.24
N LYS A 487 -17.96 -32.92 -10.46
CA LYS A 487 -18.78 -31.79 -10.91
C LYS A 487 -20.09 -31.69 -10.14
N PHE A 488 -20.56 -30.47 -9.90
CA PHE A 488 -21.86 -30.23 -9.28
C PHE A 488 -23.01 -30.91 -10.04
N GLU A 489 -22.97 -30.89 -11.37
CA GLU A 489 -23.98 -31.49 -12.24
C GLU A 489 -24.02 -33.03 -12.13
N ASP A 490 -22.91 -33.66 -11.73
CA ASP A 490 -22.85 -35.10 -11.51
C ASP A 490 -23.53 -35.54 -10.21
N LEU A 491 -23.86 -34.61 -9.30
CA LEU A 491 -24.56 -34.93 -8.04
C LEU A 491 -25.93 -35.55 -8.27
N ALA A 492 -26.62 -35.20 -9.35
CA ALA A 492 -27.89 -35.82 -9.73
C ALA A 492 -27.77 -37.34 -9.85
N LYS A 493 -26.63 -37.84 -10.37
CA LYS A 493 -26.35 -39.28 -10.48
C LYS A 493 -26.25 -39.92 -9.10
N LEU A 494 -25.58 -39.27 -8.15
CA LEU A 494 -25.45 -39.79 -6.79
C LEU A 494 -26.79 -39.81 -6.05
N VAL A 495 -27.49 -38.67 -6.00
CA VAL A 495 -28.72 -38.53 -5.18
C VAL A 495 -29.86 -39.41 -5.69
N THR A 496 -29.85 -39.79 -6.97
CA THR A 496 -30.83 -40.70 -7.58
C THR A 496 -30.45 -42.18 -7.52
N THR A 497 -29.21 -42.52 -7.15
CA THR A 497 -28.76 -43.91 -7.08
C THR A 497 -29.27 -44.61 -5.81
N SER A 498 -30.24 -45.50 -5.98
CA SER A 498 -30.83 -46.28 -4.87
C SER A 498 -29.80 -47.11 -4.09
N GLY A 499 -30.01 -47.23 -2.77
CA GLY A 499 -29.18 -48.05 -1.88
C GLY A 499 -27.93 -47.35 -1.34
N TYR A 500 -27.75 -46.07 -1.64
CA TYR A 500 -26.66 -45.26 -1.11
C TYR A 500 -27.14 -44.17 -0.14
N HIS A 501 -26.20 -43.71 0.67
CA HIS A 501 -26.31 -42.59 1.59
C HIS A 501 -25.18 -41.61 1.31
N TYR A 502 -25.41 -40.31 1.48
CA TYR A 502 -24.41 -39.27 1.23
C TYR A 502 -24.38 -38.22 2.34
N CYS A 503 -23.24 -37.56 2.49
CA CYS A 503 -22.95 -36.50 3.44
C CYS A 503 -22.10 -35.40 2.77
N SER A 504 -22.22 -34.16 3.25
CA SER A 504 -21.39 -33.03 2.77
C SER A 504 -19.94 -33.07 3.28
N HIS A 505 -19.67 -33.81 4.36
CA HIS A 505 -18.36 -33.87 5.01
C HIS A 505 -17.64 -35.19 4.74
N LYS A 506 -16.31 -35.17 4.85
CA LYS A 506 -15.45 -36.35 4.93
C LYS A 506 -15.40 -36.90 6.35
N PHE A 507 -15.18 -38.22 6.49
CA PHE A 507 -15.01 -38.87 7.79
C PHE A 507 -13.71 -39.66 7.87
N THR A 508 -13.03 -39.58 9.01
CA THR A 508 -11.87 -40.42 9.33
C THR A 508 -12.28 -41.89 9.35
N ASP A 509 -11.50 -42.75 8.69
CA ASP A 509 -11.72 -44.19 8.53
C ASP A 509 -13.11 -44.57 7.95
N GLY A 510 -13.78 -43.63 7.28
CA GLY A 510 -15.10 -43.83 6.69
C GLY A 510 -16.22 -44.08 7.72
N HIS A 511 -16.01 -43.75 9.01
CA HIS A 511 -17.01 -43.91 10.07
C HIS A 511 -17.73 -42.60 10.37
N ARG A 512 -19.01 -42.52 10.02
CA ARG A 512 -19.85 -41.32 10.17
C ARG A 512 -20.22 -41.08 11.63
N LYS A 513 -19.44 -40.24 12.27
CA LYS A 513 -19.66 -39.68 13.62
C LYS A 513 -19.15 -38.24 13.64
N GLY A 514 -19.79 -37.35 14.41
CA GLY A 514 -19.40 -35.93 14.46
C GLY A 514 -17.92 -35.72 14.86
N GLU A 515 -17.40 -36.54 15.78
CA GLU A 515 -15.98 -36.56 16.19
C GLU A 515 -15.02 -36.98 15.07
N ASN A 516 -15.51 -37.76 14.10
CA ASN A 516 -14.73 -38.23 12.97
C ASN A 516 -14.87 -37.34 11.74
N ALA A 517 -15.71 -36.30 11.78
CA ALA A 517 -15.89 -35.38 10.67
C ALA A 517 -14.60 -34.58 10.46
N VAL A 518 -14.05 -34.67 9.26
CA VAL A 518 -12.87 -33.89 8.86
C VAL A 518 -13.33 -32.49 8.47
N LYS A 519 -12.65 -31.45 8.97
CA LYS A 519 -12.94 -30.06 8.63
C LYS A 519 -12.86 -29.83 7.12
N GLY A 520 -13.79 -29.05 6.59
CA GLY A 520 -13.85 -28.72 5.16
C GLY A 520 -15.14 -29.21 4.53
N PHE A 521 -15.95 -28.28 4.04
CA PHE A 521 -17.12 -28.56 3.20
C PHE A 521 -17.36 -27.40 2.23
N ASN A 522 -17.94 -27.72 1.07
CA ASN A 522 -18.24 -26.76 -0.01
C ASN A 522 -19.68 -26.89 -0.54
N LEU A 523 -20.52 -27.66 0.14
CA LEU A 523 -21.93 -27.84 -0.17
C LEU A 523 -22.82 -27.55 1.03
N LEU A 524 -23.88 -26.80 0.77
CA LEU A 524 -25.02 -26.66 1.65
C LEU A 524 -26.11 -27.65 1.23
N ILE A 525 -26.68 -28.40 2.19
CA ILE A 525 -27.79 -29.32 1.94
C ILE A 525 -28.92 -28.99 2.91
N LEU A 526 -30.08 -28.61 2.37
CA LEU A 526 -31.30 -28.30 3.11
C LEU A 526 -32.33 -29.40 2.88
N ASP A 527 -33.08 -29.78 3.91
CA ASP A 527 -34.13 -30.80 3.86
C ASP A 527 -35.48 -30.14 4.11
N ILE A 528 -36.38 -30.28 3.14
CA ILE A 528 -37.71 -29.65 3.14
C ILE A 528 -38.75 -30.74 3.35
N ASP A 529 -39.38 -30.72 4.54
CA ASP A 529 -40.34 -31.72 5.00
C ASP A 529 -41.75 -31.16 5.23
N SER A 530 -41.93 -29.83 5.09
CA SER A 530 -43.12 -29.05 5.46
C SER A 530 -44.16 -28.87 4.35
N GLY A 531 -44.02 -29.55 3.20
CA GLY A 531 -45.03 -29.50 2.13
C GLY A 531 -44.94 -28.28 1.20
N LEU A 532 -43.92 -27.42 1.35
CA LEU A 532 -43.65 -26.30 0.43
C LEU A 532 -43.65 -26.81 -1.03
N PRO A 533 -44.46 -26.24 -1.94
CA PRO A 533 -44.45 -26.67 -3.32
C PRO A 533 -43.09 -26.45 -4.00
N ILE A 534 -42.65 -27.43 -4.80
CA ILE A 534 -41.35 -27.38 -5.48
C ILE A 534 -41.24 -26.15 -6.39
N ASP A 535 -42.33 -25.78 -7.08
CA ASP A 535 -42.31 -24.63 -7.99
C ASP A 535 -42.26 -23.28 -7.27
N VAL A 536 -42.83 -23.20 -6.05
CA VAL A 536 -42.63 -22.03 -5.16
C VAL A 536 -41.14 -21.92 -4.82
N CYS A 537 -40.52 -23.02 -4.40
CA CYS A 537 -39.09 -23.05 -4.08
C CYS A 537 -38.21 -22.65 -5.28
N LYS A 538 -38.55 -23.13 -6.49
CA LYS A 538 -37.82 -22.74 -7.70
C LYS A 538 -37.89 -21.24 -7.95
N THR A 539 -39.06 -20.64 -7.71
CA THR A 539 -39.28 -19.21 -7.86
C THR A 539 -38.50 -18.39 -6.83
N LEU A 540 -38.51 -18.80 -5.56
CA LEU A 540 -37.81 -18.12 -4.47
C LEU A 540 -36.29 -18.16 -4.66
N LEU A 541 -35.74 -19.29 -5.09
CA LEU A 541 -34.30 -19.48 -5.20
C LEU A 541 -33.76 -19.29 -6.62
N LYS A 542 -34.53 -18.72 -7.55
CA LYS A 542 -34.21 -18.63 -8.98
C LYS A 542 -32.84 -18.01 -9.31
N ASP A 543 -32.31 -17.17 -8.42
CA ASP A 543 -31.04 -16.46 -8.63
C ASP A 543 -29.82 -17.28 -8.17
N TYR A 544 -30.05 -18.43 -7.51
CA TYR A 544 -29.00 -19.27 -6.95
C TYR A 544 -28.82 -20.56 -7.72
N LYS A 545 -27.56 -21.02 -7.86
CA LYS A 545 -27.28 -22.37 -8.36
C LYS A 545 -27.74 -23.40 -7.32
N TYR A 546 -28.54 -24.38 -7.73
CA TYR A 546 -28.99 -25.46 -6.86
C TYR A 546 -29.36 -26.73 -7.63
N LEU A 547 -29.46 -27.84 -6.88
CA LEU A 547 -30.06 -29.10 -7.27
C LEU A 547 -31.18 -29.45 -6.27
N ILE A 548 -32.42 -29.54 -6.76
CA ILE A 548 -33.55 -30.09 -6.01
C ILE A 548 -33.64 -31.59 -6.30
N ALA A 549 -33.79 -32.42 -5.28
CA ALA A 549 -34.03 -33.86 -5.42
C ALA A 549 -35.12 -34.36 -4.46
N THR A 550 -36.12 -35.06 -4.99
CA THR A 550 -37.22 -35.63 -4.21
C THR A 550 -36.76 -36.75 -3.27
N THR A 551 -37.42 -36.86 -2.13
CA THR A 551 -37.15 -37.94 -1.16
C THR A 551 -38.12 -39.10 -1.35
N LYS A 552 -37.83 -40.26 -0.75
CA LYS A 552 -38.72 -41.44 -0.76
C LYS A 552 -40.14 -41.21 -0.19
N ARG A 553 -40.36 -40.11 0.51
CA ARG A 553 -41.65 -39.74 1.13
C ARG A 553 -42.41 -38.68 0.33
N HIS A 554 -41.84 -38.25 -0.80
CA HIS A 554 -42.46 -37.28 -1.69
C HIS A 554 -43.76 -37.85 -2.27
N THR A 555 -44.79 -37.00 -2.32
CA THR A 555 -46.06 -37.26 -3.02
C THR A 555 -46.53 -35.95 -3.63
N GLU A 556 -47.37 -35.98 -4.66
CA GLU A 556 -47.93 -34.76 -5.28
C GLU A 556 -48.65 -33.87 -4.25
N ALA A 557 -49.33 -34.47 -3.27
CA ALA A 557 -50.03 -33.74 -2.21
C ALA A 557 -49.12 -33.21 -1.09
N ASN A 558 -47.92 -33.79 -0.92
CA ASN A 558 -46.97 -33.41 0.13
C ASN A 558 -45.55 -33.47 -0.43
N ASN A 559 -45.08 -32.31 -0.90
CA ASN A 559 -43.75 -32.17 -1.46
C ASN A 559 -42.67 -32.31 -0.37
N ARG A 560 -41.81 -33.32 -0.52
CA ARG A 560 -40.64 -33.55 0.35
C ARG A 560 -39.38 -33.75 -0.47
N TYR A 561 -38.44 -32.84 -0.36
CA TYR A 561 -37.26 -32.80 -1.22
C TYR A 561 -36.08 -32.15 -0.50
N ARG A 562 -34.89 -32.28 -1.09
CA ARG A 562 -33.68 -31.61 -0.63
C ARG A 562 -33.22 -30.58 -1.62
N ILE A 563 -32.64 -29.51 -1.11
CA ILE A 563 -32.00 -28.46 -1.91
C ILE A 563 -30.50 -28.55 -1.63
N ILE A 564 -29.71 -28.80 -2.66
CA ILE A 564 -28.25 -28.86 -2.59
C ILE A 564 -27.70 -27.64 -3.31
N MET A 565 -26.91 -26.82 -2.63
CA MET A 565 -26.38 -25.57 -3.16
C MET A 565 -24.85 -25.54 -3.01
N PRO A 566 -24.10 -25.23 -4.08
CA PRO A 566 -22.67 -24.98 -3.96
C PRO A 566 -22.44 -23.64 -3.26
N MET A 567 -21.50 -23.64 -2.33
CA MET A 567 -21.15 -22.47 -1.51
C MET A 567 -20.25 -21.50 -2.28
N SER A 568 -20.18 -20.23 -1.87
CA SER A 568 -19.20 -19.28 -2.45
C SER A 568 -17.76 -19.62 -2.07
N HIS A 569 -17.55 -20.09 -0.83
CA HIS A 569 -16.25 -20.45 -0.28
C HIS A 569 -16.30 -21.78 0.47
N LYS A 570 -15.19 -22.54 0.43
CA LYS A 570 -14.99 -23.72 1.27
C LYS A 570 -14.78 -23.27 2.71
N LEU A 571 -15.48 -23.88 3.65
CA LEU A 571 -15.39 -23.55 5.08
C LEU A 571 -14.83 -24.72 5.89
N GLU A 572 -14.01 -24.40 6.88
CA GLU A 572 -13.38 -25.35 7.80
C GLU A 572 -13.86 -25.13 9.23
N LEU A 573 -15.12 -25.50 9.48
CA LEU A 573 -15.79 -25.27 10.76
C LEU A 573 -15.67 -26.47 11.70
N THR A 574 -15.57 -26.20 13.00
CA THR A 574 -15.80 -27.20 14.06
C THR A 574 -17.27 -27.63 14.11
N PRO A 575 -17.63 -28.76 14.75
CA PRO A 575 -19.03 -29.20 14.86
C PRO A 575 -19.97 -28.14 15.45
N ASP A 576 -19.53 -27.40 16.47
CA ASP A 576 -20.33 -26.35 17.10
C ASP A 576 -20.48 -25.12 16.18
N GLU A 577 -19.42 -24.72 15.49
CA GLU A 577 -19.47 -23.65 14.49
C GLU A 577 -20.36 -24.02 13.31
N HIS A 578 -20.27 -25.25 12.79
CA HIS A 578 -21.13 -25.76 11.72
C HIS A 578 -22.60 -25.70 12.12
N LYS A 579 -22.93 -26.12 13.35
CA LYS A 579 -24.30 -26.06 13.87
C LYS A 579 -24.82 -24.61 13.93
N ARG A 580 -24.00 -23.68 14.41
CA ARG A 580 -24.35 -22.24 14.44
C ARG A 580 -24.46 -21.65 13.04
N PHE A 581 -23.57 -22.03 12.13
CA PHE A 581 -23.59 -21.65 10.73
C PHE A 581 -24.91 -22.08 10.07
N MET A 582 -25.28 -23.36 10.20
CA MET A 582 -26.52 -23.89 9.64
C MET A 582 -27.76 -23.21 10.23
N LYS A 583 -27.74 -22.87 11.53
CA LYS A 583 -28.82 -22.06 12.13
C LYS A 583 -28.94 -20.67 11.52
N ASN A 584 -27.82 -19.98 11.28
CA ASN A 584 -27.85 -18.68 10.60
C ASN A 584 -28.37 -18.82 9.16
N VAL A 585 -28.12 -19.96 8.48
CA VAL A 585 -28.70 -20.27 7.17
C VAL A 585 -30.21 -20.49 7.27
N PHE A 586 -30.68 -21.27 8.24
CA PHE A 586 -32.12 -21.50 8.42
C PHE A 586 -32.89 -20.22 8.75
N GLU A 587 -32.31 -19.35 9.61
CA GLU A 587 -32.86 -18.02 9.91
C GLU A 587 -32.95 -17.11 8.67
N PHE A 588 -32.08 -17.35 7.68
CA PHE A 588 -32.08 -16.61 6.42
C PHE A 588 -33.08 -17.15 5.40
N MET A 589 -33.31 -18.46 5.34
CA MET A 589 -34.14 -19.04 4.28
C MET A 589 -35.61 -18.58 4.37
N PRO A 590 -36.31 -18.40 3.24
CA PRO A 590 -37.69 -17.92 3.20
C PRO A 590 -38.73 -18.97 3.65
N PHE A 591 -38.28 -20.17 4.02
CA PHE A 591 -39.11 -21.33 4.36
C PHE A 591 -38.46 -22.17 5.46
N ASP A 592 -39.28 -22.99 6.12
CA ASP A 592 -38.81 -23.87 7.19
C ASP A 592 -37.96 -25.01 6.65
N CYS A 593 -36.80 -25.22 7.29
CA CYS A 593 -35.86 -26.31 7.01
C CYS A 593 -35.80 -27.26 8.22
N ASP A 594 -35.57 -28.57 7.99
CA ASP A 594 -35.33 -29.50 9.12
C ASP A 594 -34.03 -29.14 9.86
N GLU A 595 -34.15 -28.71 11.12
CA GLU A 595 -33.01 -28.32 11.96
C GLU A 595 -31.98 -29.45 12.16
N GLN A 596 -32.37 -30.71 11.96
CA GLN A 596 -31.43 -31.83 12.01
C GLN A 596 -30.35 -31.75 10.93
N ALA A 597 -30.54 -30.94 9.88
CA ALA A 597 -29.52 -30.62 8.91
C ALA A 597 -28.31 -29.87 9.51
N ALA A 598 -28.42 -29.33 10.73
CA ALA A 598 -27.32 -28.65 11.40
C ALA A 598 -26.24 -29.60 11.98
N ASP A 599 -26.52 -30.90 12.07
CA ASP A 599 -25.52 -31.89 12.47
C ASP A 599 -24.47 -32.07 11.36
N ILE A 600 -23.19 -31.88 11.70
CA ILE A 600 -22.06 -32.05 10.79
C ILE A 600 -21.98 -33.48 10.21
N ALA A 601 -22.51 -34.47 10.94
CA ALA A 601 -22.56 -35.87 10.52
C ALA A 601 -23.93 -36.26 9.90
N ARG A 602 -24.77 -35.29 9.53
CA ARG A 602 -26.08 -35.56 8.93
C ARG A 602 -25.92 -36.35 7.64
N LYS A 603 -26.63 -37.48 7.56
CA LYS A 603 -26.72 -38.30 6.35
C LYS A 603 -28.02 -38.05 5.60
N TRP A 604 -27.94 -38.22 4.28
CA TRP A 604 -29.05 -38.16 3.36
C TRP A 604 -29.18 -39.49 2.62
N GLN A 605 -30.39 -40.00 2.45
CA GLN A 605 -30.63 -41.24 1.71
C GLN A 605 -30.90 -40.92 0.25
N CYS A 606 -30.17 -41.55 -0.67
CA CYS A 606 -30.43 -41.45 -2.11
C CYS A 606 -31.79 -42.10 -2.46
N HIS A 607 -32.48 -41.55 -3.44
CA HIS A 607 -33.77 -42.02 -3.89
C HIS A 607 -33.92 -41.78 -5.39
N SER A 608 -34.33 -42.81 -6.13
CA SER A 608 -34.63 -42.73 -7.56
C SER A 608 -35.95 -41.98 -7.82
N GLY A 609 -35.97 -40.69 -7.50
CA GLY A 609 -37.07 -39.78 -7.78
C GLY A 609 -36.68 -38.66 -8.73
N GLU A 610 -37.56 -37.68 -8.86
CA GLU A 610 -37.36 -36.52 -9.72
C GLU A 610 -36.32 -35.55 -9.14
N HIS A 611 -35.65 -34.82 -10.04
CA HIS A 611 -34.67 -33.81 -9.69
C HIS A 611 -34.70 -32.64 -10.70
N TRP A 612 -34.28 -31.46 -10.25
CA TRP A 612 -34.23 -30.25 -11.07
C TRP A 612 -32.99 -29.43 -10.74
N PHE A 613 -32.38 -28.86 -11.77
CA PHE A 613 -31.29 -27.90 -11.63
C PHE A 613 -31.78 -26.48 -11.85
N ASN A 614 -31.08 -25.54 -11.23
CA ASN A 614 -31.14 -24.14 -11.58
C ASN A 614 -29.72 -23.58 -11.69
N GLU A 615 -29.53 -22.76 -12.71
CA GLU A 615 -28.31 -21.97 -12.87
C GLU A 615 -28.44 -20.65 -12.10
N GLY A 616 -27.32 -20.12 -11.64
CA GLY A 616 -27.30 -18.89 -10.83
C GLY A 616 -25.98 -18.73 -10.10
N LYS A 617 -25.94 -17.82 -9.13
CA LYS A 617 -24.75 -17.63 -8.28
C LYS A 617 -24.66 -18.69 -7.20
N ASN A 618 -23.45 -19.08 -6.83
CA ASN A 618 -23.22 -19.87 -5.63
C ASN A 618 -23.72 -19.07 -4.40
N ILE A 619 -24.22 -19.76 -3.38
CA ILE A 619 -24.74 -19.07 -2.18
C ILE A 619 -23.59 -18.38 -1.43
N ASP A 620 -23.72 -17.08 -1.17
CA ASP A 620 -22.71 -16.38 -0.36
C ASP A 620 -22.79 -16.84 1.08
N VAL A 621 -21.75 -17.52 1.55
CA VAL A 621 -21.71 -18.11 2.89
C VAL A 621 -21.13 -17.18 3.95
N LEU A 622 -20.48 -16.08 3.56
CA LEU A 622 -19.82 -15.16 4.49
C LEU A 622 -20.76 -14.57 5.56
N PRO A 623 -22.02 -14.19 5.26
CA PRO A 623 -22.96 -13.70 6.27
C PRO A 623 -23.37 -14.74 7.32
N PHE A 624 -23.13 -16.02 7.07
CA PHE A 624 -23.55 -17.10 7.95
C PHE A 624 -22.41 -17.62 8.83
N ILE A 625 -21.16 -17.23 8.57
CA ILE A 625 -20.00 -17.63 9.37
C ILE A 625 -20.11 -17.02 10.78
N PRO A 626 -20.18 -17.84 11.84
CA PRO A 626 -20.34 -17.34 13.20
C PRO A 626 -19.20 -16.42 13.63
N ASP A 627 -19.51 -15.47 14.53
CA ASP A 627 -18.53 -14.59 15.18
C ASP A 627 -17.80 -13.63 14.22
N THR A 628 -18.41 -13.37 13.05
CA THR A 628 -17.93 -12.40 12.06
C THR A 628 -18.78 -11.14 12.06
N THR A 629 -18.22 -10.01 11.62
CA THR A 629 -18.97 -8.75 11.51
C THR A 629 -20.13 -8.86 10.50
N LYS A 630 -19.96 -9.60 9.40
CA LYS A 630 -21.05 -9.84 8.44
C LYS A 630 -22.23 -10.58 9.07
N GLN A 631 -21.95 -11.58 9.92
CA GLN A 631 -23.00 -12.30 10.64
C GLN A 631 -23.73 -11.43 11.66
N VAL A 632 -23.01 -10.57 12.38
CA VAL A 632 -23.64 -9.60 13.29
C VAL A 632 -24.56 -8.65 12.54
N ARG A 633 -24.09 -8.06 11.41
CA ARG A 633 -24.91 -7.19 10.57
C ARG A 633 -26.14 -7.90 10.00
N GLN A 634 -25.99 -9.14 9.55
CA GLN A 634 -27.10 -9.96 9.06
C GLN A 634 -28.17 -10.16 10.14
N LYS A 635 -27.75 -10.41 11.39
CA LYS A 635 -28.67 -10.53 12.52
C LYS A 635 -29.34 -9.21 12.88
N GLU A 636 -28.61 -8.10 12.85
CA GLU A 636 -29.20 -6.77 13.06
C GLU A 636 -30.26 -6.43 12.00
N LEU A 637 -30.00 -6.76 10.73
CA LEU A 637 -30.98 -6.62 9.65
C LEU A 637 -32.21 -7.52 9.89
N SER A 638 -32.00 -8.78 10.24
CA SER A 638 -33.09 -9.72 10.55
C SER A 638 -33.95 -9.22 11.74
N ASN A 639 -33.31 -8.71 12.80
CA ASN A 639 -33.98 -8.13 13.96
C ASN A 639 -34.77 -6.85 13.64
N ARG A 640 -34.39 -6.10 12.59
CA ARG A 640 -35.14 -4.91 12.15
C ARG A 640 -36.56 -5.27 11.71
N TYR A 641 -36.76 -6.51 11.24
CA TYR A 641 -38.04 -7.06 10.79
C TYR A 641 -38.59 -8.13 11.76
N THR A 642 -38.42 -7.90 13.07
CA THR A 642 -38.94 -8.79 14.11
C THR A 642 -40.48 -8.81 14.08
N GLY A 643 -41.10 -10.00 14.11
CA GLY A 643 -42.56 -10.17 14.05
C GLY A 643 -43.16 -10.29 12.64
N VAL A 644 -42.31 -10.23 11.61
CA VAL A 644 -42.66 -10.47 10.21
C VAL A 644 -42.45 -11.96 9.86
N GLU A 645 -43.32 -12.55 9.06
CA GLU A 645 -43.19 -13.94 8.58
C GLU A 645 -41.88 -14.14 7.79
N ASN A 646 -41.31 -15.35 7.84
CA ASN A 646 -39.98 -15.66 7.29
C ASN A 646 -39.85 -15.28 5.81
N LEU A 647 -40.89 -15.54 5.02
CA LEU A 647 -40.95 -15.19 3.60
C LEU A 647 -40.87 -13.67 3.38
N GLN A 648 -41.68 -12.90 4.10
CA GLN A 648 -41.72 -11.44 4.00
C GLN A 648 -40.39 -10.82 4.43
N ARG A 649 -39.78 -11.34 5.52
CA ARG A 649 -38.45 -10.92 5.97
C ARG A 649 -37.38 -11.18 4.91
N TRP A 650 -37.39 -12.35 4.30
CA TRP A 650 -36.43 -12.70 3.25
C TRP A 650 -36.48 -11.71 2.08
N PHE A 651 -37.68 -11.41 1.56
CA PHE A 651 -37.83 -10.43 0.48
C PHE A 651 -37.31 -9.04 0.85
N LEU A 652 -37.51 -8.58 2.09
CA LEU A 652 -36.97 -7.30 2.57
C LEU A 652 -35.44 -7.32 2.68
N MET A 653 -34.83 -8.47 2.97
CA MET A 653 -33.39 -8.64 3.13
C MET A 653 -32.65 -8.90 1.81
N THR A 654 -33.31 -9.53 0.83
CA THR A 654 -32.72 -9.89 -0.46
C THR A 654 -33.12 -8.95 -1.60
N PHE A 655 -33.88 -7.90 -1.30
CA PHE A 655 -34.24 -6.88 -2.28
C PHE A 655 -33.00 -6.15 -2.81
N ASP A 656 -32.91 -6.08 -4.13
CA ASP A 656 -31.96 -5.23 -4.84
C ASP A 656 -32.74 -4.10 -5.52
N GLU A 657 -32.41 -2.84 -5.22
CA GLU A 657 -33.05 -1.67 -5.82
C GLU A 657 -32.98 -1.69 -7.35
N ALA A 658 -31.94 -2.32 -7.93
CA ALA A 658 -31.78 -2.46 -9.37
C ALA A 658 -32.85 -3.35 -10.04
N ASP A 659 -33.43 -4.31 -9.31
CA ASP A 659 -34.41 -5.28 -9.83
C ASP A 659 -35.84 -4.72 -9.85
N GLY A 660 -36.04 -3.54 -9.24
CA GLY A 660 -37.29 -2.78 -9.23
C GLY A 660 -38.27 -3.24 -8.14
N ARG A 661 -38.74 -2.28 -7.32
CA ARG A 661 -39.67 -2.51 -6.19
C ARG A 661 -40.93 -3.26 -6.60
N ASN A 662 -41.54 -2.88 -7.72
CA ASN A 662 -42.76 -3.52 -8.23
C ASN A 662 -42.55 -5.02 -8.50
N ASN A 663 -41.42 -5.39 -9.10
CA ASN A 663 -41.08 -6.79 -9.37
C ASN A 663 -40.87 -7.59 -8.07
N MET A 664 -40.23 -7.00 -7.06
CA MET A 664 -40.09 -7.65 -5.76
C MET A 664 -41.44 -7.94 -5.11
N VAL A 665 -42.32 -6.93 -5.05
CA VAL A 665 -43.66 -7.07 -4.47
C VAL A 665 -44.49 -8.08 -5.27
N LEU A 666 -44.36 -8.11 -6.60
CA LEU A 666 -44.98 -9.11 -7.45
C LEU A 666 -44.47 -10.53 -7.17
N LYS A 667 -43.15 -10.73 -7.06
CA LYS A 667 -42.57 -12.05 -6.72
C LYS A 667 -43.07 -12.55 -5.37
N TYR A 668 -43.17 -11.67 -4.36
CA TYR A 668 -43.75 -12.01 -3.07
C TYR A 668 -45.22 -12.41 -3.19
N ALA A 669 -46.03 -11.62 -3.92
CA ALA A 669 -47.45 -11.92 -4.14
C ALA A 669 -47.67 -13.25 -4.87
N LEU A 670 -46.83 -13.55 -5.87
CA LEU A 670 -46.87 -14.81 -6.61
C LEU A 670 -46.46 -16.00 -5.74
N ALA A 671 -45.46 -15.85 -4.86
CA ALA A 671 -45.08 -16.90 -3.93
C ALA A 671 -46.24 -17.26 -2.96
N LEU A 672 -46.98 -16.25 -2.46
CA LEU A 672 -48.17 -16.47 -1.63
C LEU A 672 -49.32 -17.12 -2.41
N PHE A 673 -49.51 -16.75 -3.67
CA PHE A 673 -50.52 -17.36 -4.54
C PHE A 673 -50.23 -18.84 -4.79
N ASP A 674 -48.96 -19.16 -5.07
CA ASP A 674 -48.52 -20.53 -5.32
C ASP A 674 -48.57 -21.38 -4.02
N ASP A 675 -48.49 -20.76 -2.84
CA ASP A 675 -48.75 -21.39 -1.51
C ASP A 675 -50.25 -21.60 -1.22
N GLY A 676 -51.14 -21.20 -2.14
CA GLY A 676 -52.59 -21.43 -2.05
C GLY A 676 -53.36 -20.37 -1.29
N MET A 677 -52.75 -19.20 -1.02
CA MET A 677 -53.42 -18.08 -0.39
C MET A 677 -54.42 -17.40 -1.36
N SER A 678 -55.61 -17.04 -0.89
CA SER A 678 -56.61 -16.31 -1.68
C SER A 678 -56.15 -14.88 -2.01
N SER A 679 -56.57 -14.32 -3.15
CA SER A 679 -56.20 -12.96 -3.55
C SER A 679 -56.48 -11.85 -2.52
N GLU A 680 -57.53 -11.97 -1.69
CA GLU A 680 -57.84 -11.01 -0.62
C GLU A 680 -56.79 -11.01 0.51
N ASN A 681 -56.36 -12.19 0.95
CA ASN A 681 -55.29 -12.34 1.94
C ASN A 681 -53.90 -11.95 1.37
N ILE A 682 -53.67 -12.23 0.08
CA ILE A 682 -52.45 -11.78 -0.60
C ILE A 682 -52.39 -10.25 -0.63
N ARG A 683 -53.50 -9.58 -0.93
CA ARG A 683 -53.58 -8.11 -0.92
C ARG A 683 -53.15 -7.53 0.43
N HIS A 684 -53.67 -8.05 1.53
CA HIS A 684 -53.28 -7.61 2.88
C HIS A 684 -51.80 -7.84 3.17
N SER A 685 -51.26 -8.99 2.76
CA SER A 685 -49.85 -9.34 2.95
C SER A 685 -48.92 -8.46 2.11
N VAL A 686 -49.31 -8.16 0.87
CA VAL A 686 -48.60 -7.24 -0.04
C VAL A 686 -48.59 -5.82 0.51
N GLN A 687 -49.72 -5.33 1.02
CA GLN A 687 -49.80 -4.01 1.66
C GLN A 687 -48.92 -3.93 2.91
N SER A 688 -48.89 -4.99 3.72
CA SER A 688 -48.01 -5.10 4.89
C SER A 688 -46.53 -5.04 4.51
N LEU A 689 -46.10 -5.79 3.47
CA LEU A 689 -44.75 -5.74 2.94
C LEU A 689 -44.40 -4.34 2.43
N ASN A 690 -45.29 -3.76 1.62
CA ASN A 690 -45.08 -2.46 0.98
C ASN A 690 -44.91 -1.32 2.00
N ALA A 691 -45.66 -1.36 3.12
CA ALA A 691 -45.56 -0.39 4.19
C ALA A 691 -44.21 -0.41 4.94
N GLN A 692 -43.44 -1.49 4.83
CA GLN A 692 -42.11 -1.62 5.43
C GLN A 692 -40.96 -1.16 4.51
N LEU A 693 -41.26 -0.80 3.26
CA LEU A 693 -40.28 -0.24 2.34
C LEU A 693 -40.01 1.22 2.67
N GLU A 694 -38.77 1.68 2.51
CA GLU A 694 -38.41 3.10 2.72
C GLU A 694 -39.22 4.05 1.82
N GLN A 695 -39.57 3.57 0.61
CA GLN A 695 -40.47 4.25 -0.31
C GLN A 695 -41.53 3.26 -0.82
N PRO A 696 -42.72 3.20 -0.18
CA PRO A 696 -43.82 2.33 -0.58
C PRO A 696 -44.35 2.67 -1.99
N LEU A 697 -44.81 1.66 -2.73
CA LEU A 697 -45.60 1.83 -3.95
C LEU A 697 -46.98 2.38 -3.60
N SER A 698 -47.58 3.14 -4.52
CA SER A 698 -48.96 3.62 -4.32
C SER A 698 -49.96 2.46 -4.40
N ASP A 699 -51.06 2.54 -3.66
CA ASP A 699 -52.13 1.52 -3.70
C ASP A 699 -52.67 1.31 -5.13
N ILE A 700 -52.76 2.39 -5.91
CA ILE A 700 -53.19 2.35 -7.32
C ILE A 700 -52.21 1.53 -8.16
N GLU A 701 -50.90 1.67 -7.92
CA GLU A 701 -49.89 0.92 -8.64
C GLU A 701 -49.95 -0.56 -8.28
N ILE A 702 -50.07 -0.90 -6.98
CA ILE A 702 -50.20 -2.28 -6.51
C ILE A 702 -51.41 -2.98 -7.14
N GLU A 703 -52.57 -2.33 -7.14
CA GLU A 703 -53.78 -2.92 -7.72
C GLU A 703 -53.66 -3.13 -9.23
N ASN A 704 -53.12 -2.14 -9.95
CA ASN A 704 -53.05 -2.18 -11.42
C ASN A 704 -51.94 -3.09 -11.98
N THR A 705 -50.94 -3.44 -11.17
CA THR A 705 -49.78 -4.23 -11.61
C THR A 705 -49.71 -5.58 -10.90
N VAL A 706 -49.50 -5.56 -9.59
CA VAL A 706 -49.30 -6.75 -8.75
C VAL A 706 -50.59 -7.55 -8.63
N MET A 707 -51.65 -6.97 -8.08
CA MET A 707 -52.90 -7.69 -7.84
C MET A 707 -53.61 -8.07 -9.14
N LYS A 708 -53.54 -7.22 -10.18
CA LYS A 708 -54.03 -7.58 -11.52
C LYS A 708 -53.39 -8.86 -12.05
N THR A 709 -52.10 -9.08 -11.78
CA THR A 709 -51.39 -10.29 -12.20
C THR A 709 -51.79 -11.51 -11.37
N VAL A 710 -51.95 -11.34 -10.05
CA VAL A 710 -52.44 -12.41 -9.15
C VAL A 710 -53.85 -12.85 -9.53
N ILE A 711 -54.78 -11.90 -9.71
CA ILE A 711 -56.18 -12.18 -10.08
C ILE A 711 -56.26 -12.88 -11.45
N ARG A 712 -55.43 -12.49 -12.41
CA ARG A 712 -55.37 -13.18 -13.71
C ARG A 712 -54.96 -14.65 -13.54
N LYS A 713 -53.94 -14.93 -12.74
CA LYS A 713 -53.50 -16.31 -12.45
C LYS A 713 -54.54 -17.11 -11.66
N GLU A 714 -55.23 -16.47 -10.72
CA GLU A 714 -56.34 -17.08 -9.97
C GLU A 714 -57.45 -17.54 -10.93
N PHE A 715 -57.82 -16.69 -11.88
CA PHE A 715 -58.81 -17.03 -12.90
C PHE A 715 -58.35 -18.11 -13.89
N GLU A 716 -57.06 -18.11 -14.27
CA GLU A 716 -56.48 -19.17 -15.12
C GLU A 716 -56.52 -20.54 -14.43
N LYS A 717 -56.22 -20.58 -13.12
CA LYS A 717 -56.26 -21.80 -12.29
C LYS A 717 -57.68 -22.33 -12.06
N GLU A 718 -58.70 -21.48 -12.06
CA GLU A 718 -60.11 -21.87 -11.96
C GLU A 718 -60.67 -22.46 -13.28
N GLN A 719 -59.98 -22.27 -14.41
CA GLN A 719 -60.36 -22.82 -15.72
C GLN A 719 -59.67 -24.14 -16.08
N GLU A 720 -58.61 -24.52 -15.34
CA GLU A 720 -57.94 -25.83 -15.38
C GLU A 720 -58.57 -26.80 -14.38
#